data_AF-A0A3D1KBX1-F1
#
_entry.id   AF-A0A3D1KBX1-F1
#
_cell.length_a   1.000
_cell.length_b   1.000
_cell.length_c   1.000
_cell.angle_alpha   90.00
_cell.angle_beta   90.00
_cell.angle_gamma   90.00
#
_symmetry.space_group_name_H-M   'P 1'
#
loop_
_entity.id
_entity.type
_entity.pdbx_description
1 polymer ?
#
loop_
_entity_poly.entity_id
_entity_poly.type
_entity_poly.pdbx_seq_one_letter_code
_entity_poly.pdbx_strand_id
1 'polypeptide(L)'
;MKRNMLSIIFFLLTVPFLQAFSQNCPVVDFGDNLFWYAVGIPPYRSGIDEAKKPERSKIAEGEFINGQPFSMTMPLSMVSADYNTKGNNTRFYGGMKTHCWDNPTNKYTWSEGGSNVDHEGYDDLNFMGAALETPNNRLKAVGVWIWKKEDFINGGDKYPVTFDGNSRVAVFLSRTYPVNEEQARRRIAEGKIPKDARPCVDTYANQQIAVVPREKWGGWETVHLVVQDGAQFYVAEPAFEPIQQTLIEVSPMKVKWTKYNPKGPWDFEFNHKEAMFEPHEFKDVRAAGWMICKNTIENAELWCKWYGFGMDAVVNRPVELQTGWNIPMQKIEKTTGRNGLYMAKTEVSYEQWRRIWKWGQRNAYCMHRSFAFDRDGNMGSMLADGGEHSQREPVTGITWHDAVVWCNALSEYEGRTPCYYADPEFKKILRVSRDGTDIGKSLIPPAVHVKWDADGYRLPTSDEWLKGVPDADKAWTSANSGGRTHETGTSPASVSGFHDLIGNAWEYIWDRLGNVCDMTKERTRTVLGGDYRYPAVVSEVSALPSGEIPSRGHYAIGFRPVRHEGGGLSVLPKGISAKAGVWELDGKAPAWTFESEQIIPPAKPADIKALAPSIEMLKMGAFEGGKMEVSYAQWRKVFQWAEVSGYRFSWDGDMGSMAWDSEPASHSQEEPVTCVGLLDAAVWCNALSEMKGYKPCYYLDEARTQPLKIVDPFRVISYQWTEGSTRDGGTHKILPKFLFYMDETADGYRLPMTDEWSAMCGAGKYPSGESFDPATAWYAGNSNDRTHPVGKMKATGIGFHDLSGNVFEWAIAKAKTPNPKTGMFFNLEARGGSFRSDDKSPKTLGKTPMKGAWDWISNGVAVPELGFRVVRNAVSAP
;
A
#
# COMPACT_ATOMS: atom_id res chain seq x y z
N MET A 1 -71.24 -19.98 -44.65
CA MET A 1 -70.32 -20.97 -44.03
C MET A 1 -68.98 -20.92 -44.73
N LYS A 2 -67.96 -20.31 -44.12
CA LYS A 2 -66.52 -20.52 -44.41
C LYS A 2 -65.67 -19.58 -43.53
N ARG A 3 -64.78 -20.20 -42.77
CA ARG A 3 -63.41 -19.81 -42.38
C ARG A 3 -63.12 -18.35 -42.03
N ASN A 4 -62.60 -18.11 -40.82
CA ASN A 4 -61.27 -17.51 -40.68
C ASN A 4 -60.60 -17.91 -39.35
N MET A 5 -59.31 -18.22 -39.48
CA MET A 5 -58.38 -18.74 -38.48
C MET A 5 -58.25 -17.86 -37.24
N LEU A 6 -58.29 -18.48 -36.05
CA LEU A 6 -57.70 -17.93 -34.84
C LEU A 6 -56.19 -18.16 -34.90
N SER A 7 -55.42 -17.12 -35.19
CA SER A 7 -53.96 -17.12 -35.02
C SER A 7 -53.65 -16.78 -33.57
N ILE A 8 -53.24 -17.78 -32.79
CA ILE A 8 -52.60 -17.60 -31.49
C ILE A 8 -51.19 -17.07 -31.76
N ILE A 9 -51.00 -15.76 -31.61
CA ILE A 9 -49.67 -15.13 -31.59
C ILE A 9 -49.19 -15.21 -30.14
N PHE A 10 -48.34 -16.20 -29.85
CA PHE A 10 -47.44 -16.16 -28.70
C PHE A 10 -46.43 -15.03 -28.94
N PHE A 11 -46.69 -13.84 -28.42
CA PHE A 11 -45.62 -12.86 -28.19
C PHE A 11 -44.79 -13.38 -27.01
N LEU A 12 -43.70 -14.08 -27.35
CA LEU A 12 -42.51 -14.18 -26.51
C LEU A 12 -41.91 -12.77 -26.35
N LEU A 13 -42.55 -11.95 -25.50
CA LEU A 13 -41.88 -10.87 -24.81
C LEU A 13 -41.34 -11.46 -23.51
N THR A 14 -40.28 -12.25 -23.63
CA THR A 14 -39.33 -12.39 -22.54
C THR A 14 -38.72 -11.01 -22.33
N VAL A 15 -39.32 -10.28 -21.40
CA VAL A 15 -38.80 -9.02 -20.89
C VAL A 15 -37.33 -9.23 -20.50
N PRO A 16 -36.36 -8.45 -21.03
CA PRO A 16 -35.00 -8.47 -20.53
C PRO A 16 -34.96 -7.64 -19.23
N PHE A 17 -35.60 -8.15 -18.18
CA PHE A 17 -35.48 -7.61 -16.82
C PHE A 17 -34.65 -8.56 -15.92
N LEU A 18 -33.98 -9.53 -16.52
CA LEU A 18 -33.03 -10.45 -15.88
C LEU A 18 -31.57 -10.19 -16.26
N GLN A 19 -31.26 -9.05 -16.89
CA GLN A 19 -29.89 -8.55 -16.99
C GLN A 19 -29.55 -7.74 -15.73
N ALA A 20 -29.75 -8.37 -14.58
CA ALA A 20 -29.64 -7.75 -13.28
C ALA A 20 -28.20 -7.96 -12.75
N PHE A 21 -27.38 -6.90 -12.88
CA PHE A 21 -26.24 -6.58 -12.00
C PHE A 21 -24.99 -7.48 -12.05
N SER A 22 -24.54 -7.89 -13.23
CA SER A 22 -23.21 -8.46 -13.38
C SER A 22 -22.16 -7.33 -13.28
N GLN A 23 -21.29 -7.35 -12.26
CA GLN A 23 -20.32 -6.27 -12.00
C GLN A 23 -18.91 -6.66 -12.44
N ASN A 24 -18.31 -5.81 -13.26
CA ASN A 24 -16.93 -5.95 -13.69
C ASN A 24 -15.99 -5.40 -12.61
N CYS A 25 -15.20 -6.25 -11.98
CA CYS A 25 -14.32 -5.89 -10.87
C CYS A 25 -12.97 -6.60 -10.96
N PRO A 26 -11.94 -6.13 -10.24
CA PRO A 26 -10.67 -6.84 -10.14
C PRO A 26 -10.89 -8.24 -9.56
N VAL A 27 -10.49 -9.27 -10.30
CA VAL A 27 -10.52 -10.68 -9.87
C VAL A 27 -9.13 -11.29 -9.73
N VAL A 28 -8.12 -10.71 -10.39
CA VAL A 28 -6.72 -10.93 -10.07
C VAL A 28 -6.00 -9.59 -10.06
N ASP A 29 -5.18 -9.41 -9.04
CA ASP A 29 -4.35 -8.23 -8.86
C ASP A 29 -3.05 -8.72 -8.22
N PHE A 30 -2.07 -9.00 -9.06
CA PHE A 30 -0.76 -9.51 -8.69
C PHE A 30 0.30 -8.53 -9.19
N GLY A 31 1.27 -8.23 -8.34
CA GLY A 31 2.38 -7.36 -8.67
C GLY A 31 2.08 -5.88 -8.46
N ASP A 32 2.71 -5.33 -7.43
CA ASP A 32 3.34 -4.03 -7.47
C ASP A 32 4.46 -4.02 -6.44
N ASN A 33 5.60 -3.53 -6.93
CA ASN A 33 6.88 -3.40 -6.28
C ASN A 33 6.97 -2.07 -5.53
N LEU A 34 5.97 -1.73 -4.73
CA LEU A 34 6.02 -0.53 -3.88
C LEU A 34 6.89 -0.74 -2.64
N PHE A 35 7.31 -1.97 -2.37
CA PHE A 35 8.01 -2.29 -1.13
C PHE A 35 9.49 -1.89 -1.15
N TRP A 36 10.15 -1.81 -2.31
CA TRP A 36 11.57 -1.44 -2.32
C TRP A 36 11.82 0.05 -2.06
N TYR A 37 10.96 0.95 -2.55
CA TYR A 37 11.25 2.39 -2.51
C TYR A 37 10.71 3.14 -1.28
N ALA A 38 9.83 2.55 -0.49
CA ALA A 38 9.32 3.18 0.74
C ALA A 38 9.53 2.34 2.01
N VAL A 39 9.64 1.01 1.86
CA VAL A 39 9.58 0.07 2.98
C VAL A 39 10.73 -0.94 2.85
N GLY A 40 11.95 -0.45 2.65
CA GLY A 40 13.06 -1.29 2.23
C GLY A 40 13.17 -2.56 3.07
N ILE A 41 13.25 -3.65 2.33
CA ILE A 41 13.48 -4.98 2.87
C ILE A 41 15.00 -5.15 2.82
N PRO A 42 15.66 -5.47 3.95
CA PRO A 42 17.06 -5.84 3.94
C PRO A 42 17.32 -6.98 2.94
N PRO A 43 18.41 -6.93 2.17
CA PRO A 43 18.80 -8.04 1.33
C PRO A 43 19.19 -9.24 2.20
N TYR A 44 18.94 -10.44 1.66
CA TYR A 44 19.46 -11.73 2.08
C TYR A 44 18.88 -12.38 3.35
N ARG A 45 18.20 -13.52 3.14
CA ARG A 45 18.40 -14.73 3.96
C ARG A 45 18.62 -15.94 3.05
N SER A 46 19.88 -16.38 3.02
CA SER A 46 20.27 -17.69 2.50
C SER A 46 19.67 -18.80 3.40
N GLY A 47 18.74 -19.61 2.88
CA GLY A 47 18.27 -20.76 3.66
C GLY A 47 17.02 -21.50 3.19
N ILE A 48 16.63 -21.43 1.90
CA ILE A 48 15.45 -22.17 1.42
C ILE A 48 15.89 -23.24 0.43
N ASP A 49 16.02 -24.47 0.94
CA ASP A 49 16.32 -25.69 0.19
C ASP A 49 15.15 -26.17 -0.69
N GLU A 50 14.00 -25.48 -0.69
CA GLU A 50 12.77 -25.92 -1.36
C GLU A 50 12.53 -25.33 -2.77
N ALA A 51 13.38 -24.41 -3.25
CA ALA A 51 13.32 -24.01 -4.65
C ALA A 51 13.70 -25.22 -5.53
N LYS A 52 12.73 -25.80 -6.25
CA LYS A 52 13.04 -26.82 -7.26
C LYS A 52 13.98 -26.22 -8.29
N LYS A 53 15.24 -26.66 -8.24
CA LYS A 53 16.22 -26.36 -9.29
C LYS A 53 15.62 -26.75 -10.64
N PRO A 54 15.83 -25.95 -11.71
CA PRO A 54 15.30 -26.25 -13.03
C PRO A 54 15.60 -27.71 -13.42
N GLU A 55 14.58 -28.43 -13.88
CA GLU A 55 14.76 -29.80 -14.36
C GLU A 55 15.55 -29.76 -15.68
N ARG A 56 16.51 -30.67 -15.81
CA ARG A 56 17.32 -30.82 -17.02
C ARG A 56 17.12 -32.22 -17.56
N SER A 57 16.53 -32.32 -18.74
CA SER A 57 16.21 -33.58 -19.40
C SER A 57 16.98 -33.67 -20.72
N LYS A 58 17.88 -34.66 -20.85
CA LYS A 58 18.53 -34.99 -22.13
C LYS A 58 17.54 -35.74 -23.02
N ILE A 59 17.31 -35.24 -24.23
CA ILE A 59 16.38 -35.85 -25.19
C ILE A 59 17.16 -36.70 -26.21
N ALA A 60 18.28 -36.16 -26.69
CA ALA A 60 19.20 -36.85 -27.60
C ALA A 60 20.63 -36.31 -27.40
N GLU A 61 21.59 -36.82 -28.17
CA GLU A 61 22.95 -36.27 -28.16
C GLU A 61 22.93 -34.81 -28.67
N GLY A 62 23.41 -33.88 -27.86
CA GLY A 62 23.36 -32.45 -28.18
C GLY A 62 21.98 -31.78 -28.02
N GLU A 63 20.96 -32.48 -27.53
CA GLU A 63 19.58 -31.98 -27.43
C GLU A 63 19.02 -32.10 -26.01
N PHE A 64 18.53 -30.99 -25.46
CA PHE A 64 18.12 -30.88 -24.06
C PHE A 64 16.84 -30.05 -23.90
N ILE A 65 16.00 -30.44 -22.95
CA ILE A 65 14.93 -29.60 -22.40
C ILE A 65 15.36 -29.17 -21.00
N ASN A 66 15.31 -27.86 -20.73
CA ASN A 66 15.60 -27.28 -19.42
C ASN A 66 14.43 -26.40 -18.98
N GLY A 67 14.04 -26.43 -17.71
CA GLY A 67 13.03 -25.51 -17.16
C GLY A 67 12.17 -26.10 -16.04
N GLN A 68 10.96 -25.55 -15.87
CA GLN A 68 9.94 -26.04 -14.94
C GLN A 68 8.81 -26.73 -15.74
N PRO A 69 8.47 -27.99 -15.44
CA PRO A 69 7.42 -28.70 -16.15
C PRO A 69 6.06 -28.03 -15.94
N PHE A 70 5.18 -28.11 -16.94
CA PHE A 70 3.83 -27.56 -16.82
C PHE A 70 3.01 -28.29 -15.75
N SER A 71 2.46 -27.53 -14.80
CA SER A 71 1.60 -28.05 -13.74
C SER A 71 0.49 -27.06 -13.38
N MET A 72 -0.73 -27.58 -13.22
CA MET A 72 -1.89 -26.87 -12.66
C MET A 72 -2.16 -27.23 -11.18
N THR A 73 -1.40 -28.18 -10.64
CA THR A 73 -1.52 -28.67 -9.26
C THR A 73 -0.39 -28.16 -8.37
N MET A 74 0.78 -27.90 -8.96
CA MET A 74 1.95 -27.35 -8.27
C MET A 74 2.17 -25.91 -8.75
N PRO A 75 2.16 -24.91 -7.86
CA PRO A 75 2.39 -23.52 -8.25
C PRO A 75 3.86 -23.32 -8.68
N LEU A 76 4.07 -22.35 -9.58
CA LEU A 76 5.37 -21.84 -10.00
C LEU A 76 5.94 -20.77 -9.05
N SER A 77 5.10 -20.14 -8.23
CA SER A 77 5.50 -19.17 -7.20
C SER A 77 6.23 -19.87 -6.04
N MET A 78 7.28 -19.24 -5.49
CA MET A 78 8.02 -19.81 -4.37
C MET A 78 7.22 -19.87 -3.07
N VAL A 79 7.54 -20.89 -2.26
CA VAL A 79 7.20 -20.97 -0.84
C VAL A 79 8.42 -20.51 -0.06
N SER A 80 8.39 -19.29 0.48
CA SER A 80 9.36 -18.83 1.48
C SER A 80 8.64 -18.42 2.75
N ALA A 81 9.37 -18.40 3.87
CA ALA A 81 8.86 -17.91 5.15
C ALA A 81 8.36 -16.45 5.07
N ASP A 82 8.86 -15.68 4.11
CA ASP A 82 8.59 -14.25 3.93
C ASP A 82 7.51 -13.96 2.86
N TYR A 83 6.98 -14.99 2.19
CA TYR A 83 5.94 -14.84 1.16
C TYR A 83 4.61 -15.43 1.65
N ASN A 84 3.54 -14.64 1.62
CA ASN A 84 2.20 -15.12 2.00
C ASN A 84 1.63 -16.07 0.94
N THR A 85 2.11 -17.32 0.94
CA THR A 85 1.67 -18.40 0.04
C THR A 85 0.25 -18.90 0.30
N LYS A 86 -0.41 -18.37 1.33
CA LYS A 86 -1.79 -18.71 1.69
C LYS A 86 -2.80 -17.65 1.24
N GLY A 87 -2.34 -16.48 0.78
CA GLY A 87 -3.20 -15.41 0.27
C GLY A 87 -3.74 -15.70 -1.13
N ASN A 88 -4.92 -15.17 -1.45
CA ASN A 88 -5.41 -15.10 -2.82
C ASN A 88 -4.48 -14.22 -3.67
N ASN A 89 -4.43 -14.44 -4.98
CA ASN A 89 -3.50 -13.84 -5.96
C ASN A 89 -2.00 -14.14 -5.78
N THR A 90 -1.53 -14.75 -4.68
CA THR A 90 -0.08 -14.98 -4.45
C THR A 90 0.45 -16.26 -5.11
N ARG A 91 -0.44 -17.07 -5.70
CA ARG A 91 -0.12 -18.34 -6.36
C ARG A 91 -0.47 -18.28 -7.84
N PHE A 92 0.45 -18.75 -8.67
CA PHE A 92 0.25 -18.96 -10.09
C PHE A 92 0.88 -20.29 -10.53
N TYR A 93 0.39 -20.81 -11.64
CA TYR A 93 0.63 -22.15 -12.16
C TYR A 93 1.10 -22.07 -13.61
N GLY A 94 1.42 -23.21 -14.20
CA GLY A 94 1.86 -23.30 -15.59
C GLY A 94 3.22 -23.97 -15.68
N GLY A 95 4.03 -23.57 -16.66
CA GLY A 95 5.33 -24.16 -16.92
C GLY A 95 6.20 -23.28 -17.80
N MET A 96 7.49 -23.57 -17.81
CA MET A 96 8.44 -22.84 -18.63
C MET A 96 9.58 -23.74 -19.09
N LYS A 97 9.97 -23.65 -20.35
CA LYS A 97 11.02 -24.53 -20.90
C LYS A 97 11.83 -23.86 -22.01
N THR A 98 13.10 -24.22 -22.06
CA THR A 98 13.94 -24.04 -23.24
C THR A 98 14.22 -25.41 -23.84
N HIS A 99 14.03 -25.50 -25.15
CA HIS A 99 14.45 -26.65 -25.93
C HIS A 99 15.68 -26.23 -26.71
N CYS A 100 16.79 -26.94 -26.48
CA CYS A 100 18.09 -26.62 -27.02
C CYS A 100 18.56 -27.73 -27.95
N TRP A 101 19.10 -27.35 -29.11
CA TRP A 101 19.71 -28.24 -30.09
C TRP A 101 21.17 -27.90 -30.30
N ASP A 102 21.91 -28.87 -30.85
CA ASP A 102 23.30 -28.73 -31.28
C ASP A 102 24.26 -28.29 -30.15
N ASN A 103 23.91 -28.61 -28.90
CA ASN A 103 24.67 -28.24 -27.71
C ASN A 103 25.34 -29.46 -27.04
N PRO A 104 26.56 -29.84 -27.45
CA PRO A 104 27.23 -31.04 -26.95
C PRO A 104 27.62 -30.97 -25.46
N THR A 105 27.60 -29.79 -24.84
CA THR A 105 28.05 -29.60 -23.45
C THR A 105 26.92 -29.29 -22.46
N ASN A 106 25.73 -28.94 -22.95
CA ASN A 106 24.60 -28.37 -22.18
C ASN A 106 25.00 -27.22 -21.24
N LYS A 107 26.08 -26.50 -21.54
CA LYS A 107 26.50 -25.34 -20.74
C LYS A 107 25.65 -24.12 -21.12
N TYR A 108 25.13 -23.43 -20.09
CA TYR A 108 24.48 -22.10 -20.15
C TYR A 108 23.19 -21.94 -20.97
N THR A 109 22.37 -22.99 -21.13
CA THR A 109 21.10 -22.92 -21.89
C THR A 109 19.90 -22.33 -21.12
N TRP A 110 19.96 -22.35 -19.80
CA TRP A 110 18.94 -21.82 -18.90
C TRP A 110 19.64 -21.34 -17.62
N SER A 111 19.53 -20.05 -17.30
CA SER A 111 20.08 -19.49 -16.06
C SER A 111 19.00 -19.36 -14.98
N GLU A 112 17.80 -18.88 -15.31
CA GLU A 112 16.76 -18.50 -14.34
C GLU A 112 15.34 -18.74 -14.85
N GLY A 113 14.44 -19.17 -13.95
CA GLY A 113 13.17 -19.81 -14.32
C GLY A 113 12.10 -19.91 -13.22
N GLY A 114 12.04 -18.94 -12.33
CA GLY A 114 11.09 -18.92 -11.21
C GLY A 114 11.11 -17.54 -10.55
N SER A 115 10.29 -17.34 -9.51
CA SER A 115 10.58 -16.26 -8.56
C SER A 115 11.94 -16.58 -7.92
N ASN A 116 12.87 -15.65 -7.92
CA ASN A 116 14.22 -15.89 -7.44
C ASN A 116 14.47 -15.13 -6.12
N VAL A 117 15.19 -15.74 -5.18
CA VAL A 117 15.51 -15.14 -3.86
C VAL A 117 16.73 -14.21 -3.95
N ASP A 118 17.57 -14.39 -4.97
CA ASP A 118 18.84 -13.68 -5.16
C ASP A 118 18.69 -12.25 -5.73
N HIS A 119 17.46 -11.85 -6.10
CA HIS A 119 17.11 -10.51 -6.54
C HIS A 119 16.15 -9.83 -5.54
N GLU A 120 16.72 -9.31 -4.45
CA GLU A 120 16.25 -8.08 -3.80
C GLU A 120 14.79 -8.01 -3.30
N GLY A 121 14.09 -9.14 -3.04
CA GLY A 121 12.75 -9.12 -2.42
C GLY A 121 11.65 -8.58 -3.34
N TYR A 122 11.84 -8.72 -4.66
CA TYR A 122 10.89 -8.34 -5.69
C TYR A 122 9.88 -9.46 -6.02
N ASP A 123 8.67 -9.08 -6.39
CA ASP A 123 7.73 -9.95 -7.13
C ASP A 123 8.15 -10.04 -8.62
N ASP A 124 9.45 -10.14 -8.94
CA ASP A 124 9.92 -10.24 -10.32
C ASP A 124 10.10 -11.70 -10.74
N LEU A 125 9.42 -12.09 -11.80
CA LEU A 125 9.63 -13.39 -12.43
C LEU A 125 10.59 -13.23 -13.60
N ASN A 126 11.68 -13.99 -13.56
CA ASN A 126 12.67 -14.02 -14.62
C ASN A 126 12.52 -15.28 -15.47
N PHE A 127 12.58 -15.10 -16.79
CA PHE A 127 12.77 -16.18 -17.73
C PHE A 127 13.96 -15.87 -18.64
N MET A 128 15.08 -16.55 -18.39
CA MET A 128 16.36 -16.32 -19.05
C MET A 128 16.92 -17.58 -19.72
N GLY A 129 17.47 -17.43 -20.93
CA GLY A 129 18.14 -18.52 -21.66
C GLY A 129 19.19 -18.00 -22.63
N ALA A 130 20.24 -18.78 -22.89
CA ALA A 130 21.35 -18.37 -23.74
C ALA A 130 21.82 -19.47 -24.71
N ALA A 131 22.29 -19.04 -25.87
CA ALA A 131 22.84 -19.87 -26.94
C ALA A 131 24.18 -19.30 -27.44
N LEU A 132 25.10 -18.93 -26.53
CA LEU A 132 26.26 -18.08 -26.84
C LEU A 132 27.62 -18.78 -27.05
N GLU A 133 27.87 -19.95 -26.44
CA GLU A 133 29.24 -20.48 -26.32
C GLU A 133 29.64 -21.53 -27.36
N THR A 134 28.68 -22.26 -27.96
CA THR A 134 28.97 -23.27 -29.01
C THR A 134 28.41 -22.83 -30.36
N PRO A 135 29.20 -22.91 -31.45
CA PRO A 135 28.73 -22.62 -32.80
C PRO A 135 27.50 -23.45 -33.15
N ASN A 136 26.48 -22.80 -33.70
CA ASN A 136 25.20 -23.40 -34.13
C ASN A 136 24.27 -23.86 -32.99
N ASN A 137 24.50 -23.48 -31.73
CA ASN A 137 23.51 -23.69 -30.69
C ASN A 137 22.20 -22.98 -31.05
N ARG A 138 21.10 -23.72 -30.98
CA ARG A 138 19.76 -23.20 -31.21
C ARG A 138 18.92 -23.40 -29.97
N LEU A 139 18.09 -22.40 -29.66
CA LEU A 139 17.20 -22.44 -28.51
C LEU A 139 15.80 -21.96 -28.88
N LYS A 140 14.81 -22.73 -28.45
CA LYS A 140 13.38 -22.36 -28.41
C LYS A 140 13.00 -22.14 -26.95
N ALA A 141 12.13 -21.18 -26.68
CA ALA A 141 11.69 -20.85 -25.33
C ALA A 141 10.18 -20.64 -25.26
N VAL A 142 9.52 -21.22 -24.26
CA VAL A 142 8.09 -21.02 -23.98
C VAL A 142 7.88 -20.91 -22.48
N GLY A 143 7.15 -19.90 -22.04
CA GLY A 143 6.74 -19.71 -20.64
C GLY A 143 5.24 -19.47 -20.58
N VAL A 144 4.57 -20.09 -19.60
CA VAL A 144 3.12 -19.99 -19.37
C VAL A 144 2.89 -19.80 -17.87
N TRP A 145 2.18 -18.74 -17.51
CA TRP A 145 1.83 -18.38 -16.13
C TRP A 145 0.34 -18.18 -16.00
N ILE A 146 -0.31 -18.80 -15.02
CA ILE A 146 -1.77 -18.88 -14.92
C ILE A 146 -2.23 -18.72 -13.46
N TRP A 147 -3.14 -17.79 -13.19
CA TRP A 147 -3.92 -17.75 -11.96
C TRP A 147 -5.17 -18.59 -12.11
N LYS A 148 -5.48 -19.41 -11.11
CA LYS A 148 -6.69 -20.23 -11.10
C LYS A 148 -7.82 -19.56 -10.35
N LYS A 149 -9.03 -20.03 -10.60
CA LYS A 149 -10.25 -19.58 -9.95
C LYS A 149 -10.13 -19.55 -8.43
N GLU A 150 -9.50 -20.55 -7.83
CA GLU A 150 -9.37 -20.64 -6.37
C GLU A 150 -8.55 -19.49 -5.76
N ASP A 151 -7.75 -18.82 -6.58
CA ASP A 151 -6.93 -17.68 -6.19
C ASP A 151 -7.58 -16.34 -6.55
N PHE A 152 -8.74 -16.32 -7.20
CA PHE A 152 -9.43 -15.08 -7.57
C PHE A 152 -9.96 -14.35 -6.33
N ILE A 153 -9.93 -13.03 -6.38
CA ILE A 153 -10.47 -12.14 -5.33
C ILE A 153 -11.91 -11.72 -5.66
N ASN A 154 -12.52 -10.92 -4.77
CA ASN A 154 -13.86 -10.36 -4.96
C ASN A 154 -14.97 -11.40 -5.24
N GLY A 155 -14.82 -12.60 -4.68
CA GLY A 155 -15.79 -13.69 -4.87
C GLY A 155 -15.67 -14.41 -6.21
N GLY A 156 -14.65 -14.12 -7.02
CA GLY A 156 -14.37 -14.85 -8.26
C GLY A 156 -14.03 -16.33 -8.01
N ASP A 157 -13.55 -16.66 -6.82
CA ASP A 157 -13.35 -18.01 -6.30
C ASP A 157 -14.66 -18.76 -6.08
N LYS A 158 -15.71 -18.05 -5.67
CA LYS A 158 -17.01 -18.63 -5.26
C LYS A 158 -18.06 -18.62 -6.36
N TYR A 159 -18.08 -17.59 -7.20
CA TYR A 159 -19.15 -17.36 -8.17
C TYR A 159 -18.68 -17.50 -9.62
N PRO A 160 -19.58 -17.74 -10.58
CA PRO A 160 -19.21 -17.81 -11.99
C PRO A 160 -18.54 -16.51 -12.46
N VAL A 161 -17.44 -16.64 -13.18
CA VAL A 161 -16.68 -15.50 -13.74
C VAL A 161 -16.79 -15.52 -15.25
N THR A 162 -17.07 -14.37 -15.85
CA THR A 162 -17.21 -14.19 -17.30
C THR A 162 -16.48 -12.92 -17.75
N PHE A 163 -16.39 -12.70 -19.06
CA PHE A 163 -15.91 -11.45 -19.62
C PHE A 163 -17.02 -10.71 -20.38
N ASP A 164 -16.93 -9.38 -20.36
CA ASP A 164 -17.77 -8.45 -21.10
C ASP A 164 -16.91 -7.40 -21.84
N GLY A 165 -17.55 -6.44 -22.51
CA GLY A 165 -16.84 -5.38 -23.25
C GLY A 165 -15.94 -4.48 -22.39
N ASN A 166 -16.16 -4.46 -21.07
CA ASN A 166 -15.41 -3.66 -20.11
C ASN A 166 -14.28 -4.45 -19.45
N SER A 167 -14.25 -5.77 -19.59
CA SER A 167 -13.22 -6.64 -19.01
C SER A 167 -11.85 -6.38 -19.61
N ARG A 168 -10.82 -6.43 -18.77
CA ARG A 168 -9.43 -6.16 -19.12
C ARG A 168 -8.51 -7.17 -18.45
N VAL A 169 -7.50 -7.61 -19.18
CA VAL A 169 -6.40 -8.39 -18.63
C VAL A 169 -5.10 -7.75 -19.05
N ALA A 170 -4.22 -7.52 -18.10
CA ALA A 170 -3.01 -6.77 -18.29
C ALA A 170 -1.78 -7.51 -17.73
N VAL A 171 -0.63 -7.28 -18.36
CA VAL A 171 0.68 -7.80 -17.96
C VAL A 171 1.74 -6.73 -18.19
N PHE A 172 2.54 -6.45 -17.17
CA PHE A 172 3.67 -5.51 -17.28
C PHE A 172 4.99 -6.26 -17.43
N LEU A 173 5.51 -6.32 -18.67
CA LEU A 173 6.76 -7.00 -19.00
C LEU A 173 7.90 -6.02 -19.16
N SER A 174 9.10 -6.43 -18.76
CA SER A 174 10.34 -5.67 -18.86
C SER A 174 11.48 -6.48 -19.40
N ARG A 175 12.42 -5.74 -19.99
CA ARG A 175 13.73 -6.22 -20.41
C ARG A 175 14.77 -5.66 -19.47
N THR A 176 15.80 -6.43 -19.21
CA THR A 176 17.10 -5.88 -18.80
C THR A 176 17.97 -5.75 -20.05
N TYR A 177 18.06 -4.53 -20.59
CA TYR A 177 19.22 -4.11 -21.38
C TYR A 177 19.44 -2.59 -21.19
N PRO A 178 20.63 -2.14 -20.77
CA PRO A 178 20.94 -0.72 -20.65
C PRO A 178 21.09 -0.12 -22.06
N VAL A 179 20.12 0.69 -22.50
CA VAL A 179 20.35 1.58 -23.64
C VAL A 179 20.94 2.85 -23.06
N ASN A 180 22.21 3.12 -23.35
CA ASN A 180 22.77 4.41 -22.98
C ASN A 180 22.08 5.54 -23.77
N GLU A 181 22.14 6.74 -23.21
CA GLU A 181 21.36 7.90 -23.66
C GLU A 181 21.62 8.27 -25.14
N GLU A 182 22.84 8.03 -25.61
CA GLU A 182 23.28 8.35 -26.97
C GLU A 182 22.60 7.48 -28.03
N GLN A 183 22.42 6.19 -27.76
CA GLN A 183 21.75 5.26 -28.67
C GLN A 183 20.25 5.51 -28.78
N ALA A 184 19.60 5.96 -27.71
CA ALA A 184 18.20 6.35 -27.73
C ALA A 184 17.96 7.59 -28.60
N ARG A 185 18.81 8.63 -28.46
CA ARG A 185 18.73 9.85 -29.29
C ARG A 185 18.89 9.53 -30.78
N ARG A 186 19.81 8.64 -31.15
CA ARG A 186 20.01 8.22 -32.54
C ARG A 186 18.77 7.52 -33.11
N ARG A 187 18.07 6.68 -32.34
CA ARG A 187 16.89 5.94 -32.82
C ARG A 187 15.63 6.80 -32.94
N ILE A 188 15.50 7.82 -32.09
CA ILE A 188 14.49 8.87 -32.25
C ILE A 188 14.74 9.65 -33.54
N ALA A 189 15.99 10.00 -33.83
CA ALA A 189 16.37 10.68 -35.07
C ALA A 189 16.13 9.81 -36.32
N GLU A 190 16.29 8.49 -36.21
CA GLU A 190 15.99 7.52 -37.28
C GLU A 190 14.48 7.17 -37.42
N GLY A 191 13.61 7.70 -36.56
CA GLY A 191 12.15 7.43 -36.59
C GLY A 191 11.75 6.00 -36.23
N LYS A 192 12.66 5.23 -35.60
CA LYS A 192 12.46 3.80 -35.27
C LYS A 192 11.77 3.56 -33.93
N ILE A 193 11.63 4.60 -33.12
CA ILE A 193 10.89 4.61 -31.85
C ILE A 193 10.19 5.97 -31.70
N PRO A 194 9.09 6.07 -30.92
CA PRO A 194 8.37 7.32 -30.70
C PRO A 194 9.28 8.46 -30.23
N LYS A 195 8.98 9.71 -30.61
CA LYS A 195 9.82 10.89 -30.28
C LYS A 195 9.91 11.17 -28.79
N ASP A 196 8.97 10.65 -28.02
CA ASP A 196 8.84 10.71 -26.57
C ASP A 196 9.38 9.48 -25.85
N ALA A 197 9.88 8.46 -26.59
CA ALA A 197 10.49 7.27 -26.00
C ALA A 197 11.75 7.65 -25.20
N ARG A 198 11.74 7.38 -23.89
CA ARG A 198 12.86 7.73 -23.00
C ARG A 198 13.81 6.54 -22.82
N PRO A 199 15.14 6.75 -22.82
CA PRO A 199 16.10 5.71 -22.50
C PRO A 199 15.83 5.12 -21.11
N CYS A 200 15.89 3.81 -21.01
CA CYS A 200 15.77 3.11 -19.74
C CYS A 200 17.16 3.04 -19.09
N VAL A 201 17.35 3.81 -18.02
CA VAL A 201 18.52 3.68 -17.16
C VAL A 201 18.18 2.60 -16.14
N ASP A 202 18.52 1.34 -16.40
CA ASP A 202 18.52 0.32 -15.35
C ASP A 202 19.92 0.30 -14.74
N THR A 203 19.99 0.51 -13.43
CA THR A 203 21.20 0.81 -12.64
C THR A 203 22.06 -0.41 -12.32
N TYR A 204 22.36 -1.26 -13.31
CA TYR A 204 23.47 -2.23 -13.20
C TYR A 204 24.80 -1.61 -13.65
N ALA A 205 25.13 -0.43 -13.11
CA ALA A 205 26.38 0.27 -13.41
C ALA A 205 27.64 -0.43 -12.85
N ASN A 206 27.48 -1.52 -12.07
CA ASN A 206 28.60 -2.26 -11.47
C ASN A 206 28.79 -3.70 -11.98
N GLN A 207 27.97 -4.20 -12.92
CA GLN A 207 28.33 -5.43 -13.63
C GLN A 207 29.24 -5.07 -14.80
N GLN A 208 30.55 -4.93 -14.52
CA GLN A 208 31.60 -4.97 -15.55
C GLN A 208 31.76 -6.38 -16.19
N ILE A 209 30.80 -7.28 -15.98
CA ILE A 209 30.89 -8.67 -16.43
C ILE A 209 29.90 -8.86 -17.58
N ALA A 210 30.44 -8.81 -18.80
CA ALA A 210 29.84 -9.28 -20.06
C ALA A 210 28.47 -8.69 -20.45
N VAL A 211 28.47 -7.44 -20.93
CA VAL A 211 27.34 -6.92 -21.72
C VAL A 211 27.23 -7.73 -23.01
N VAL A 212 26.14 -8.49 -23.17
CA VAL A 212 25.86 -9.22 -24.42
C VAL A 212 25.48 -8.22 -25.50
N PRO A 213 26.22 -8.13 -26.62
CA PRO A 213 25.94 -7.17 -27.67
C PRO A 213 24.50 -7.31 -28.20
N ARG A 214 23.85 -6.20 -28.55
CA ARG A 214 22.45 -6.16 -29.01
C ARG A 214 22.15 -7.10 -30.17
N GLU A 215 23.10 -7.25 -31.08
CA GLU A 215 23.05 -8.16 -32.22
C GLU A 215 23.00 -9.64 -31.81
N LYS A 216 23.36 -9.95 -30.56
CA LYS A 216 23.26 -11.26 -29.92
C LYS A 216 22.06 -11.35 -28.96
N TRP A 217 21.04 -10.52 -29.15
CA TRP A 217 19.78 -10.64 -28.39
C TRP A 217 18.66 -11.18 -29.28
N GLY A 218 18.06 -12.29 -28.86
CA GLY A 218 17.10 -13.02 -29.68
C GLY A 218 15.67 -12.50 -29.57
N GLY A 219 15.29 -11.97 -28.41
CA GLY A 219 13.95 -11.46 -28.09
C GLY A 219 12.79 -12.44 -28.15
N TRP A 220 11.63 -12.01 -27.66
CA TRP A 220 10.38 -12.78 -27.70
C TRP A 220 9.64 -12.57 -29.02
N GLU A 221 9.05 -13.64 -29.54
CA GLU A 221 8.34 -13.63 -30.82
C GLU A 221 6.86 -13.32 -30.64
N THR A 222 6.21 -13.91 -29.63
CA THR A 222 4.80 -13.65 -29.35
C THR A 222 4.50 -13.63 -27.86
N VAL A 223 3.49 -12.85 -27.48
CA VAL A 223 2.89 -12.80 -26.15
C VAL A 223 1.39 -13.01 -26.32
N HIS A 224 0.81 -13.95 -25.59
CA HIS A 224 -0.58 -14.35 -25.72
C HIS A 224 -1.27 -14.38 -24.37
N LEU A 225 -2.50 -13.86 -24.33
CA LEU A 225 -3.40 -14.10 -23.22
C LEU A 225 -3.89 -15.55 -23.27
N VAL A 226 -3.84 -16.25 -22.14
CA VAL A 226 -4.30 -17.62 -21.95
C VAL A 226 -5.47 -17.59 -20.98
N VAL A 227 -6.59 -18.21 -21.35
CA VAL A 227 -7.78 -18.30 -20.49
C VAL A 227 -8.31 -19.72 -20.52
N GLN A 228 -8.64 -20.26 -19.35
CA GLN A 228 -9.41 -21.49 -19.23
C GLN A 228 -10.89 -21.17 -19.08
N ASP A 229 -11.72 -21.64 -20.01
CA ASP A 229 -13.19 -21.53 -20.00
C ASP A 229 -13.80 -22.93 -19.83
N GLY A 230 -14.40 -23.16 -18.67
CA GLY A 230 -14.73 -24.51 -18.20
C GLY A 230 -13.49 -25.38 -18.11
N ALA A 231 -13.46 -26.49 -18.86
CA ALA A 231 -12.31 -27.39 -18.92
C ALA A 231 -11.28 -27.03 -20.02
N GLN A 232 -11.65 -26.19 -20.98
CA GLN A 232 -10.86 -25.94 -22.19
C GLN A 232 -10.01 -24.69 -22.04
N PHE A 233 -8.71 -24.78 -22.34
CA PHE A 233 -7.86 -23.61 -22.49
C PHE A 233 -8.02 -22.99 -23.89
N TYR A 234 -7.92 -21.67 -23.92
CA TYR A 234 -7.91 -20.84 -25.11
C TYR A 234 -6.69 -19.91 -25.06
N VAL A 235 -6.16 -19.64 -26.24
CA VAL A 235 -5.06 -18.69 -26.46
C VAL A 235 -5.55 -17.61 -27.39
N ALA A 236 -5.38 -16.35 -26.99
CA ALA A 236 -5.72 -15.21 -27.81
C ALA A 236 -4.73 -15.05 -28.97
N GLU A 237 -5.15 -14.37 -30.03
CA GLU A 237 -4.22 -13.86 -31.02
C GLU A 237 -3.11 -13.02 -30.35
N PRO A 238 -1.89 -12.98 -30.92
CA PRO A 238 -0.75 -12.34 -30.26
C PRO A 238 -1.01 -10.85 -29.98
N ALA A 239 -0.70 -10.41 -28.76
CA ALA A 239 -0.62 -9.01 -28.40
C ALA A 239 0.83 -8.51 -28.66
N PHE A 240 1.04 -7.64 -29.66
CA PHE A 240 2.37 -7.05 -29.99
C PHE A 240 2.50 -5.61 -29.42
N GLU A 241 3.68 -4.97 -29.25
CA GLU A 241 5.06 -5.24 -29.71
C GLU A 241 6.11 -5.23 -28.57
N PRO A 242 7.10 -6.13 -28.56
CA PRO A 242 8.19 -6.06 -27.60
C PRO A 242 9.35 -5.24 -28.20
N ILE A 243 9.58 -3.99 -27.74
CA ILE A 243 10.92 -3.32 -27.67
C ILE A 243 11.10 -2.35 -26.46
N GLN A 244 10.47 -2.53 -25.29
CA GLN A 244 10.91 -1.90 -24.01
C GLN A 244 10.11 -2.46 -22.81
N GLN A 245 10.22 -1.84 -21.61
CA GLN A 245 9.24 -2.06 -20.54
C GLN A 245 7.86 -1.66 -21.05
N THR A 246 6.93 -2.59 -21.12
CA THR A 246 5.65 -2.38 -21.81
C THR A 246 4.52 -3.03 -21.01
N LEU A 247 3.49 -2.22 -20.74
CA LEU A 247 2.20 -2.71 -20.30
C LEU A 247 1.45 -3.24 -21.52
N ILE A 248 1.09 -4.52 -21.50
CA ILE A 248 0.25 -5.13 -22.51
C ILE A 248 -1.13 -5.32 -21.88
N GLU A 249 -2.13 -4.62 -22.41
CA GLU A 249 -3.52 -4.73 -22.01
C GLU A 249 -4.34 -5.35 -23.15
N VAL A 250 -5.12 -6.38 -22.83
CA VAL A 250 -6.03 -7.05 -23.77
C VAL A 250 -7.45 -6.95 -23.23
N SER A 251 -8.39 -6.60 -24.11
CA SER A 251 -9.82 -6.74 -23.87
C SER A 251 -10.28 -8.12 -24.37
N PRO A 252 -10.60 -9.10 -23.50
CA PRO A 252 -10.85 -10.47 -23.94
C PRO A 252 -11.94 -10.62 -25.00
N MET A 253 -12.97 -9.75 -24.95
CA MET A 253 -14.09 -9.75 -25.88
C MET A 253 -13.82 -9.04 -27.21
N LYS A 254 -12.65 -8.40 -27.37
CA LYS A 254 -12.26 -7.67 -28.60
C LYS A 254 -11.17 -8.38 -29.40
N VAL A 255 -10.62 -9.47 -28.88
CA VAL A 255 -9.61 -10.28 -29.56
C VAL A 255 -10.19 -11.62 -29.97
N LYS A 256 -9.52 -12.27 -30.93
CA LYS A 256 -9.88 -13.62 -31.36
C LYS A 256 -9.08 -14.68 -30.61
N TRP A 257 -9.62 -15.89 -30.57
CA TRP A 257 -9.16 -16.99 -29.74
C TRP A 257 -9.07 -18.30 -30.52
N THR A 258 -8.21 -19.19 -30.06
CA THR A 258 -8.17 -20.57 -30.54
C THR A 258 -8.01 -21.53 -29.38
N LYS A 259 -8.36 -22.81 -29.58
CA LYS A 259 -8.21 -23.84 -28.54
C LYS A 259 -6.74 -24.13 -28.30
N TYR A 260 -6.39 -24.26 -27.02
CA TYR A 260 -5.05 -24.62 -26.55
C TYR A 260 -5.16 -25.78 -25.57
N ASN A 261 -4.27 -26.76 -25.66
CA ASN A 261 -4.35 -28.00 -24.87
C ASN A 261 -2.97 -28.31 -24.25
N PRO A 262 -2.51 -27.51 -23.28
CA PRO A 262 -1.22 -27.75 -22.64
C PRO A 262 -1.25 -29.07 -21.87
N LYS A 263 -0.18 -29.85 -22.00
CA LYS A 263 0.05 -31.13 -21.34
C LYS A 263 1.42 -31.16 -20.69
N GLY A 264 1.44 -31.53 -19.41
CA GLY A 264 2.69 -31.76 -18.70
C GLY A 264 3.38 -33.06 -19.17
N PRO A 265 4.70 -33.21 -18.94
CA PRO A 265 5.57 -32.19 -18.34
C PRO A 265 6.04 -31.12 -19.34
N TRP A 266 6.16 -31.42 -20.64
CA TRP A 266 6.83 -30.53 -21.62
C TRP A 266 6.01 -30.20 -22.87
N ASP A 267 4.78 -30.70 -23.00
CA ASP A 267 3.92 -30.54 -24.19
C ASP A 267 2.95 -29.36 -24.03
N PHE A 268 3.50 -28.15 -23.90
CA PHE A 268 2.72 -26.92 -23.68
C PHE A 268 3.12 -25.79 -24.63
N GLU A 269 3.73 -26.14 -25.77
CA GLU A 269 4.03 -25.16 -26.82
C GLU A 269 2.80 -24.81 -27.65
N PHE A 270 2.84 -23.65 -28.30
CA PHE A 270 1.78 -23.21 -29.19
C PHE A 270 2.36 -22.68 -30.50
N ASN A 271 1.87 -23.23 -31.62
CA ASN A 271 2.21 -22.75 -32.95
C ASN A 271 1.18 -21.74 -33.44
N HIS A 272 1.44 -20.45 -33.19
CA HIS A 272 0.53 -19.38 -33.58
C HIS A 272 0.38 -19.19 -35.10
N LYS A 273 1.32 -19.69 -35.92
CA LYS A 273 1.31 -19.50 -37.39
C LYS A 273 0.32 -20.39 -38.10
N GLU A 274 -0.03 -21.52 -37.49
CA GLU A 274 -0.97 -22.51 -38.04
C GLU A 274 -2.36 -22.44 -37.37
N ALA A 275 -2.49 -21.58 -36.34
CA ALA A 275 -3.72 -21.43 -35.59
C ALA A 275 -4.77 -20.62 -36.35
N MET A 276 -6.01 -21.11 -36.33
CA MET A 276 -7.18 -20.35 -36.76
C MET A 276 -7.83 -19.68 -35.54
N PHE A 277 -7.95 -18.37 -35.58
CA PHE A 277 -8.49 -17.55 -34.50
C PHE A 277 -9.90 -17.07 -34.82
N GLU A 278 -10.83 -17.27 -33.89
CA GLU A 278 -12.24 -16.89 -34.01
C GLU A 278 -12.70 -16.14 -32.76
N PRO A 279 -13.75 -15.29 -32.84
CA PRO A 279 -14.38 -14.72 -31.65
C PRO A 279 -14.83 -15.82 -30.68
N HIS A 280 -14.69 -15.58 -29.38
CA HIS A 280 -15.11 -16.54 -28.33
C HIS A 280 -15.88 -15.82 -27.22
N GLU A 281 -16.97 -16.43 -26.77
CA GLU A 281 -17.75 -15.97 -25.62
C GLU A 281 -17.44 -16.84 -24.39
N PHE A 282 -16.97 -16.21 -23.33
CA PHE A 282 -16.58 -16.88 -22.09
C PHE A 282 -17.76 -17.06 -21.16
N LYS A 283 -17.96 -18.28 -20.67
CA LYS A 283 -19.12 -18.63 -19.81
C LYS A 283 -18.73 -19.03 -18.39
N ASP A 284 -17.52 -19.54 -18.21
CA ASP A 284 -17.02 -20.01 -16.93
C ASP A 284 -15.49 -19.91 -16.88
N VAL A 285 -14.97 -18.70 -16.68
CA VAL A 285 -13.53 -18.45 -16.54
C VAL A 285 -13.01 -19.16 -15.28
N ARG A 286 -12.19 -20.19 -15.50
CA ARG A 286 -11.56 -21.02 -14.46
C ARG A 286 -10.10 -20.69 -14.22
N ALA A 287 -9.44 -20.05 -15.17
CA ALA A 287 -8.06 -19.63 -15.03
C ALA A 287 -7.73 -18.57 -16.08
N ALA A 288 -6.76 -17.71 -15.80
CA ALA A 288 -6.26 -16.75 -16.77
C ALA A 288 -4.79 -16.42 -16.51
N GLY A 289 -4.06 -16.04 -17.56
CA GLY A 289 -2.68 -15.62 -17.45
C GLY A 289 -2.04 -15.47 -18.81
N TRP A 290 -0.72 -15.60 -18.92
CA TRP A 290 0.00 -15.25 -20.15
C TRP A 290 0.96 -16.33 -20.59
N MET A 291 1.12 -16.43 -21.92
CA MET A 291 2.10 -17.26 -22.59
C MET A 291 3.04 -16.40 -23.41
N ILE A 292 4.34 -16.64 -23.28
CA ILE A 292 5.39 -15.95 -24.03
C ILE A 292 6.20 -16.99 -24.78
N CYS A 293 6.37 -16.79 -26.09
CA CYS A 293 7.00 -17.75 -26.98
C CYS A 293 8.15 -17.15 -27.77
N LYS A 294 9.16 -17.98 -28.02
CA LYS A 294 10.24 -17.75 -28.97
C LYS A 294 10.57 -19.03 -29.70
N ASN A 295 10.38 -19.08 -31.03
CA ASN A 295 10.54 -20.33 -31.78
C ASN A 295 11.99 -20.77 -31.99
N THR A 296 12.90 -19.86 -32.35
CA THR A 296 14.32 -20.19 -32.51
C THR A 296 15.17 -18.93 -32.31
N ILE A 297 16.23 -19.06 -31.53
CA ILE A 297 17.34 -18.13 -31.43
C ILE A 297 18.66 -18.86 -31.64
N GLU A 298 19.63 -18.18 -32.23
CA GLU A 298 20.98 -18.71 -32.48
C GLU A 298 21.99 -17.65 -32.08
N ASN A 299 23.09 -18.03 -31.44
CA ASN A 299 24.17 -17.11 -31.04
C ASN A 299 23.66 -15.92 -30.21
N ALA A 300 22.61 -16.13 -29.40
CA ALA A 300 21.90 -15.06 -28.74
C ALA A 300 21.39 -15.42 -27.34
N GLU A 301 20.91 -14.41 -26.60
CA GLU A 301 20.24 -14.57 -25.32
C GLU A 301 18.78 -14.10 -25.33
N LEU A 302 18.01 -14.65 -24.39
CA LEU A 302 16.64 -14.30 -24.06
C LEU A 302 16.56 -13.86 -22.60
N TRP A 303 15.89 -12.74 -22.39
CA TRP A 303 15.62 -12.16 -21.08
C TRP A 303 14.16 -11.69 -21.04
N CYS A 304 13.39 -12.18 -20.08
CA CYS A 304 12.07 -11.66 -19.73
C CYS A 304 12.03 -11.39 -18.23
N LYS A 305 11.60 -10.19 -17.84
CA LYS A 305 11.17 -9.87 -16.48
C LYS A 305 9.69 -9.51 -16.51
N TRP A 306 8.93 -9.90 -15.50
CA TRP A 306 7.53 -9.50 -15.35
C TRP A 306 7.33 -8.91 -13.94
N TYR A 307 6.69 -7.74 -13.83
CA TYR A 307 6.40 -7.08 -12.55
C TYR A 307 4.92 -7.00 -12.09
N GLY A 308 3.93 -7.36 -12.91
CA GLY A 308 2.53 -7.39 -12.44
C GLY A 308 1.48 -7.83 -13.46
N PHE A 309 0.46 -8.54 -12.99
CA PHE A 309 -0.69 -9.09 -13.69
C PHE A 309 -2.00 -8.55 -13.09
N GLY A 310 -2.84 -7.97 -13.92
CA GLY A 310 -4.15 -7.47 -13.54
C GLY A 310 -5.24 -8.14 -14.36
N MET A 311 -6.36 -8.51 -13.73
CA MET A 311 -7.53 -9.00 -14.43
C MET A 311 -8.80 -8.41 -13.82
N ASP A 312 -9.51 -7.63 -14.62
CA ASP A 312 -10.86 -7.15 -14.38
C ASP A 312 -11.86 -8.01 -15.13
N ALA A 313 -12.77 -8.66 -14.41
CA ALA A 313 -13.75 -9.58 -14.96
C ALA A 313 -15.11 -9.44 -14.29
N VAL A 314 -16.13 -10.01 -14.94
CA VAL A 314 -17.50 -10.00 -14.43
C VAL A 314 -17.69 -11.15 -13.44
N VAL A 315 -18.02 -10.83 -12.19
CA VAL A 315 -18.35 -11.83 -11.17
C VAL A 315 -19.86 -11.90 -10.98
N ASN A 316 -20.46 -13.04 -11.35
CA ASN A 316 -21.91 -13.25 -11.35
C ASN A 316 -22.42 -13.65 -9.95
N ARG A 317 -22.42 -12.68 -9.02
CA ARG A 317 -22.90 -12.87 -7.65
C ARG A 317 -24.44 -12.93 -7.58
N PRO A 318 -25.04 -13.65 -6.63
CA PRO A 318 -26.47 -13.54 -6.31
C PRO A 318 -26.88 -12.11 -5.96
N VAL A 319 -28.13 -11.74 -6.25
CA VAL A 319 -28.64 -10.35 -6.14
C VAL A 319 -28.49 -9.80 -4.71
N GLU A 320 -28.71 -10.63 -3.71
CA GLU A 320 -28.57 -10.29 -2.30
C GLU A 320 -27.13 -9.91 -1.90
N LEU A 321 -26.11 -10.44 -2.58
CA LEU A 321 -24.69 -10.15 -2.33
C LEU A 321 -24.13 -9.03 -3.20
N GLN A 322 -24.90 -8.59 -4.21
CA GLN A 322 -24.61 -7.36 -4.95
C GLN A 322 -24.97 -6.11 -4.12
N THR A 323 -25.58 -6.28 -2.94
CA THR A 323 -25.86 -5.19 -1.98
C THR A 323 -24.59 -4.60 -1.38
N GLY A 324 -23.53 -5.40 -1.24
CA GLY A 324 -22.16 -5.03 -0.88
C GLY A 324 -21.38 -6.30 -0.54
N TRP A 325 -20.23 -6.54 -1.19
CA TRP A 325 -19.48 -7.79 -1.04
C TRP A 325 -18.49 -7.72 0.13
N ASN A 326 -17.76 -6.62 0.23
CA ASN A 326 -16.75 -6.41 1.27
C ASN A 326 -17.33 -5.79 2.54
N ILE A 327 -18.47 -5.09 2.43
CA ILE A 327 -19.16 -4.43 3.54
C ILE A 327 -20.59 -4.98 3.62
N PRO A 328 -20.99 -5.61 4.75
CA PRO A 328 -22.37 -6.02 4.96
C PRO A 328 -23.31 -4.82 4.98
N MET A 329 -24.30 -4.81 4.09
CA MET A 329 -25.27 -3.71 3.96
C MET A 329 -26.68 -4.16 4.34
N GLN A 330 -27.47 -3.22 4.86
CA GLN A 330 -28.90 -3.36 5.12
C GLN A 330 -29.67 -2.38 4.21
N LYS A 331 -30.76 -2.85 3.61
CA LYS A 331 -31.64 -1.99 2.81
C LYS A 331 -32.50 -1.14 3.73
N ILE A 332 -32.55 0.16 3.48
CA ILE A 332 -33.47 1.11 4.11
C ILE A 332 -34.66 1.26 3.15
N GLU A 333 -35.87 0.93 3.61
CA GLU A 333 -37.07 0.91 2.76
C GLU A 333 -37.42 2.29 2.17
N LYS A 334 -38.11 2.27 1.03
CA LYS A 334 -38.42 3.47 0.23
C LYS A 334 -39.33 4.43 1.00
N THR A 335 -38.86 5.65 1.28
CA THR A 335 -39.75 6.81 1.32
C THR A 335 -40.06 7.22 -0.13
N THR A 336 -41.35 7.36 -0.47
CA THR A 336 -41.89 7.64 -1.82
C THR A 336 -40.97 8.49 -2.72
N GLY A 337 -40.62 7.95 -3.91
CA GLY A 337 -39.92 8.68 -4.98
C GLY A 337 -38.39 8.55 -5.07
N ARG A 338 -37.75 7.64 -4.31
CA ARG A 338 -36.30 7.38 -4.36
C ARG A 338 -35.97 5.91 -4.68
N ASN A 339 -34.85 5.65 -5.37
CA ASN A 339 -34.25 4.32 -5.49
C ASN A 339 -33.89 3.76 -4.10
N GLY A 340 -33.85 2.43 -3.94
CA GLY A 340 -33.51 1.81 -2.65
C GLY A 340 -32.15 2.26 -2.14
N LEU A 341 -32.04 2.62 -0.86
CA LEU A 341 -30.79 2.97 -0.20
C LEU A 341 -30.28 1.76 0.56
N TYR A 342 -28.99 1.47 0.45
CA TYR A 342 -28.28 0.50 1.27
C TYR A 342 -27.31 1.24 2.19
N MET A 343 -27.29 0.86 3.46
CA MET A 343 -26.38 1.41 4.47
C MET A 343 -25.61 0.26 5.12
N ALA A 344 -24.32 0.48 5.41
CA ALA A 344 -23.53 -0.51 6.14
C ALA A 344 -24.14 -0.82 7.50
N LYS A 345 -24.15 -2.11 7.87
CA LYS A 345 -24.72 -2.59 9.13
C LYS A 345 -23.97 -2.07 10.35
N THR A 346 -22.67 -1.86 10.21
CA THR A 346 -21.74 -1.40 11.25
C THR A 346 -20.92 -0.21 10.73
N GLU A 347 -20.09 0.40 11.57
CA GLU A 347 -18.98 1.21 11.06
C GLU A 347 -18.01 0.34 10.24
N VAL A 348 -17.20 1.00 9.41
CA VAL A 348 -16.08 0.34 8.73
C VAL A 348 -15.04 -0.05 9.79
N SER A 349 -14.73 -1.34 9.89
CA SER A 349 -13.65 -1.83 10.75
C SER A 349 -12.26 -1.49 10.20
N TYR A 350 -11.25 -1.48 11.06
CA TYR A 350 -9.86 -1.30 10.64
C TYR A 350 -9.40 -2.35 9.61
N GLU A 351 -9.82 -3.61 9.76
CA GLU A 351 -9.51 -4.67 8.80
C GLU A 351 -10.05 -4.35 7.41
N GLN A 352 -11.33 -3.94 7.34
CA GLN A 352 -11.97 -3.53 6.08
C GLN A 352 -11.27 -2.31 5.49
N TRP A 353 -10.96 -1.31 6.33
CA TRP A 353 -10.20 -0.13 5.94
C TRP A 353 -8.86 -0.51 5.29
N ARG A 354 -8.02 -1.26 6.02
CA ARG A 354 -6.66 -1.64 5.58
C ARG A 354 -6.68 -2.50 4.33
N ARG A 355 -7.69 -3.34 4.12
CA ARG A 355 -7.82 -4.15 2.89
C ARG A 355 -7.89 -3.27 1.64
N ILE A 356 -8.81 -2.32 1.63
CA ILE A 356 -9.02 -1.43 0.47
C ILE A 356 -7.91 -0.38 0.38
N TRP A 357 -7.41 0.11 1.52
CA TRP A 357 -6.26 1.02 1.59
C TRP A 357 -4.99 0.38 0.99
N LYS A 358 -4.73 -0.91 1.30
CA LYS A 358 -3.61 -1.67 0.73
C LYS A 358 -3.83 -1.88 -0.78
N TRP A 359 -5.02 -2.31 -1.19
CA TRP A 359 -5.35 -2.48 -2.61
C TRP A 359 -5.15 -1.19 -3.41
N GLY A 360 -5.71 -0.08 -2.94
CA GLY A 360 -5.62 1.22 -3.61
C GLY A 360 -4.18 1.72 -3.78
N GLN A 361 -3.25 1.30 -2.93
CA GLN A 361 -1.85 1.66 -3.11
C GLN A 361 -1.08 0.69 -4.01
N ARG A 362 -1.42 -0.61 -4.06
CA ARG A 362 -0.62 -1.70 -4.67
C ARG A 362 -0.78 -1.93 -6.18
N ASN A 363 -1.31 -1.00 -6.99
CA ASN A 363 -1.51 -1.27 -8.43
C ASN A 363 -1.17 -0.07 -9.32
N ALA A 364 -0.02 0.55 -9.07
CA ALA A 364 0.45 1.70 -9.82
C ALA A 364 0.93 1.34 -11.23
N TYR A 365 1.36 0.09 -11.50
CA TYR A 365 2.01 -0.28 -12.76
C TYR A 365 1.22 -1.19 -13.71
N CYS A 366 0.16 -1.89 -13.27
CA CYS A 366 -0.55 -2.82 -14.16
C CYS A 366 -1.83 -2.25 -14.77
N MET A 367 -2.75 -1.67 -13.99
CA MET A 367 -3.99 -1.10 -14.56
C MET A 367 -4.26 0.35 -14.09
N HIS A 368 -3.22 1.02 -13.56
CA HIS A 368 -3.22 2.43 -13.11
C HIS A 368 -4.46 2.84 -12.28
N ARG A 369 -4.57 2.33 -11.06
CA ARG A 369 -5.66 2.67 -10.11
C ARG A 369 -5.18 3.13 -8.74
N SER A 370 -4.13 3.96 -8.70
CA SER A 370 -3.55 4.38 -7.41
C SER A 370 -4.44 5.36 -6.66
N PHE A 371 -4.71 5.02 -5.40
CA PHE A 371 -5.32 5.86 -4.38
C PHE A 371 -4.27 6.29 -3.35
N ALA A 372 -4.42 7.50 -2.84
CA ALA A 372 -3.54 8.08 -1.84
C ALA A 372 -4.34 8.64 -0.66
N PHE A 373 -3.94 8.23 0.54
CA PHE A 373 -4.58 8.57 1.81
C PHE A 373 -3.63 9.42 2.65
N ASP A 374 -4.18 10.32 3.46
CA ASP A 374 -3.46 11.18 4.39
C ASP A 374 -3.07 10.40 5.66
N ARG A 375 -3.97 9.54 6.16
CA ARG A 375 -3.79 8.75 7.37
C ARG A 375 -3.80 7.24 7.11
N ASP A 376 -3.08 6.49 7.93
CA ASP A 376 -3.08 5.02 7.91
C ASP A 376 -4.35 4.41 8.51
N GLY A 377 -5.04 5.20 9.35
CA GLY A 377 -6.14 4.74 10.21
C GLY A 377 -5.66 3.98 11.44
N ASN A 378 -6.52 3.86 12.44
CA ASN A 378 -6.23 3.22 13.72
C ASN A 378 -7.32 2.19 14.05
N MET A 379 -6.96 1.13 14.79
CA MET A 379 -7.87 0.17 15.41
C MET A 379 -8.60 0.84 16.59
N GLY A 380 -9.78 1.37 16.35
CA GLY A 380 -10.61 1.92 17.43
C GLY A 380 -9.93 3.04 18.21
N SER A 381 -10.01 2.99 19.53
CA SER A 381 -9.43 3.93 20.48
C SER A 381 -7.99 3.60 20.86
N MET A 382 -7.27 2.82 20.03
CA MET A 382 -5.87 2.43 20.29
C MET A 382 -4.91 3.57 20.53
N LEU A 383 -5.26 4.81 20.18
CA LEU A 383 -4.44 6.00 20.45
C LEU A 383 -4.83 6.72 21.74
N ALA A 384 -5.92 6.32 22.39
CA ALA A 384 -6.50 6.98 23.55
C ALA A 384 -6.29 6.22 24.86
N ASP A 385 -6.25 4.88 24.83
CA ASP A 385 -6.36 4.08 26.06
C ASP A 385 -5.19 3.12 26.34
N GLY A 386 -4.24 2.95 25.42
CA GLY A 386 -3.03 2.13 25.66
C GLY A 386 -3.27 0.63 25.83
N GLY A 387 -4.50 0.16 25.64
CA GLY A 387 -4.88 -1.25 25.79
C GLY A 387 -4.56 -2.11 24.57
N GLU A 388 -4.86 -3.41 24.66
CA GLU A 388 -4.89 -4.31 23.50
C GLU A 388 -6.11 -3.97 22.62
N HIS A 389 -5.98 -4.03 21.30
CA HIS A 389 -7.05 -3.73 20.34
C HIS A 389 -7.20 -4.80 19.27
N SER A 390 -8.39 -4.87 18.69
CA SER A 390 -8.72 -5.79 17.59
C SER A 390 -8.84 -5.06 16.25
N GLN A 391 -8.43 -5.72 15.15
CA GLN A 391 -8.65 -5.21 13.79
C GLN A 391 -10.14 -5.07 13.43
N ARG A 392 -11.03 -5.69 14.21
CA ARG A 392 -12.48 -5.61 14.05
C ARG A 392 -13.10 -4.39 14.72
N GLU A 393 -12.32 -3.62 15.48
CA GLU A 393 -12.76 -2.32 15.98
C GLU A 393 -12.93 -1.31 14.83
N PRO A 394 -13.76 -0.27 15.00
CA PRO A 394 -13.97 0.74 13.96
C PRO A 394 -12.66 1.41 13.57
N VAL A 395 -12.46 1.70 12.28
CA VAL A 395 -11.33 2.53 11.89
C VAL A 395 -11.51 3.95 12.44
N THR A 396 -10.49 4.48 13.10
CA THR A 396 -10.50 5.88 13.60
C THR A 396 -9.22 6.63 13.23
N GLY A 397 -9.17 7.93 13.50
CA GLY A 397 -8.01 8.78 13.25
C GLY A 397 -7.72 9.00 11.76
N ILE A 398 -8.68 8.66 10.90
CA ILE A 398 -8.68 9.01 9.48
C ILE A 398 -9.29 10.40 9.29
N THR A 399 -8.94 11.06 8.18
CA THR A 399 -9.59 12.32 7.79
C THR A 399 -10.95 12.07 7.12
N TRP A 400 -11.76 13.13 6.98
CA TRP A 400 -12.98 13.04 6.17
C TRP A 400 -12.64 12.78 4.68
N HIS A 401 -11.55 13.41 4.19
CA HIS A 401 -11.05 13.19 2.83
C HIS A 401 -10.62 11.74 2.60
N ASP A 402 -9.97 11.13 3.59
CA ASP A 402 -9.63 9.71 3.60
C ASP A 402 -10.87 8.82 3.47
N ALA A 403 -11.94 9.11 4.23
CA ALA A 403 -13.18 8.35 4.17
C ALA A 403 -13.85 8.42 2.78
N VAL A 404 -13.90 9.59 2.12
CA VAL A 404 -14.51 9.72 0.77
C VAL A 404 -13.64 9.11 -0.33
N VAL A 405 -12.31 9.25 -0.24
CA VAL A 405 -11.37 8.59 -1.17
C VAL A 405 -11.47 7.07 -1.03
N TRP A 406 -11.59 6.57 0.20
CA TRP A 406 -11.80 5.15 0.47
C TRP A 406 -13.13 4.64 -0.08
N CYS A 407 -14.21 5.41 0.00
CA CYS A 407 -15.49 5.06 -0.62
C CYS A 407 -15.36 4.89 -2.15
N ASN A 408 -14.60 5.76 -2.82
CA ASN A 408 -14.30 5.61 -4.23
C ASN A 408 -13.44 4.37 -4.52
N ALA A 409 -12.41 4.12 -3.70
CA ALA A 409 -11.57 2.93 -3.82
C ALA A 409 -12.40 1.65 -3.69
N LEU A 410 -13.28 1.55 -2.69
CA LEU A 410 -14.19 0.42 -2.53
C LEU A 410 -15.16 0.30 -3.71
N SER A 411 -15.61 1.43 -4.27
CA SER A 411 -16.47 1.43 -5.46
C SER A 411 -15.76 0.78 -6.65
N GLU A 412 -14.53 1.20 -6.97
CA GLU A 412 -13.76 0.59 -8.06
C GLU A 412 -13.38 -0.87 -7.76
N TYR A 413 -13.04 -1.18 -6.51
CA TYR A 413 -12.73 -2.54 -6.08
C TYR A 413 -13.91 -3.52 -6.26
N GLU A 414 -15.14 -3.03 -6.12
CA GLU A 414 -16.35 -3.82 -6.36
C GLU A 414 -16.94 -3.66 -7.77
N GLY A 415 -16.31 -2.86 -8.65
CA GLY A 415 -16.81 -2.66 -10.01
C GLY A 415 -18.00 -1.71 -10.14
N ARG A 416 -18.06 -0.71 -9.28
CA ARG A 416 -19.12 0.31 -9.21
C ARG A 416 -18.60 1.66 -9.68
N THR A 417 -19.53 2.54 -10.08
CA THR A 417 -19.21 3.91 -10.47
C THR A 417 -18.88 4.74 -9.22
N PRO A 418 -17.70 5.38 -9.13
CA PRO A 418 -17.35 6.25 -8.00
C PRO A 418 -18.34 7.40 -7.79
N CYS A 419 -18.55 7.80 -6.54
CA CYS A 419 -19.44 8.91 -6.18
C CYS A 419 -18.72 10.26 -6.10
N TYR A 420 -17.39 10.29 -5.91
CA TYR A 420 -16.67 11.55 -5.65
C TYR A 420 -15.66 11.90 -6.74
N TYR A 421 -15.62 13.18 -7.11
CA TYR A 421 -14.80 13.70 -8.20
C TYR A 421 -14.07 14.98 -7.77
N ALA A 422 -12.91 15.23 -8.36
CA ALA A 422 -12.11 16.43 -8.14
C ALA A 422 -12.52 17.61 -9.05
N ASP A 423 -13.53 17.42 -9.91
CA ASP A 423 -14.09 18.44 -10.80
C ASP A 423 -15.62 18.33 -10.90
N PRO A 424 -16.31 19.45 -11.21
CA PRO A 424 -17.77 19.48 -11.32
C PRO A 424 -18.33 18.79 -12.58
N GLU A 425 -17.50 18.53 -13.59
CA GLU A 425 -17.90 17.80 -14.81
C GLU A 425 -17.87 16.27 -14.63
N PHE A 426 -17.46 15.78 -13.46
CA PHE A 426 -17.29 14.38 -13.13
C PHE A 426 -16.33 13.64 -14.07
N LYS A 427 -15.23 14.29 -14.48
CA LYS A 427 -14.21 13.71 -15.38
C LYS A 427 -13.00 13.15 -14.63
N LYS A 428 -12.65 13.72 -13.48
CA LYS A 428 -11.52 13.30 -12.65
C LYS A 428 -12.03 12.69 -11.36
N ILE A 429 -11.99 11.36 -11.28
CA ILE A 429 -12.32 10.62 -10.07
C ILE A 429 -11.38 11.08 -8.94
N LEU A 430 -11.95 11.36 -7.77
CA LEU A 430 -11.16 11.72 -6.59
C LEU A 430 -10.45 10.47 -6.06
N ARG A 431 -9.12 10.42 -6.22
CA ARG A 431 -8.29 9.29 -5.73
C ARG A 431 -7.27 9.70 -4.67
N VAL A 432 -7.19 10.98 -4.33
CA VAL A 432 -6.12 11.54 -3.49
C VAL A 432 -6.75 12.41 -2.40
N SER A 433 -6.49 12.10 -1.14
CA SER A 433 -6.98 12.88 0.00
C SER A 433 -6.31 14.25 0.11
N ARG A 434 -5.07 14.36 -0.40
CA ARG A 434 -4.24 15.58 -0.31
C ARG A 434 -3.21 15.64 -1.45
N ASP A 435 -3.17 16.76 -2.18
CA ASP A 435 -2.17 16.97 -3.24
C ASP A 435 -0.85 17.46 -2.63
N GLY A 436 0.09 16.53 -2.44
CA GLY A 436 1.44 16.86 -1.95
C GLY A 436 2.47 17.15 -3.04
N THR A 437 2.06 17.49 -4.27
CA THR A 437 3.04 17.90 -5.32
C THR A 437 3.77 19.21 -4.99
N ASP A 438 3.21 20.01 -4.08
CA ASP A 438 3.76 21.24 -3.51
C ASP A 438 3.24 21.43 -2.07
N ILE A 439 4.09 21.92 -1.16
CA ILE A 439 3.76 22.23 0.24
C ILE A 439 2.50 23.12 0.33
N GLY A 440 2.36 24.13 -0.53
CA GLY A 440 1.22 25.03 -0.53
C GLY A 440 -0.11 24.34 -0.89
N LYS A 441 -0.06 23.37 -1.81
CA LYS A 441 -1.23 22.58 -2.20
C LYS A 441 -1.58 21.53 -1.16
N SER A 442 -0.57 21.00 -0.48
CA SER A 442 -0.78 20.01 0.57
C SER A 442 -1.48 20.55 1.81
N LEU A 443 -1.44 21.86 2.03
CA LEU A 443 -2.11 22.49 3.18
C LEU A 443 -3.63 22.54 3.02
N ILE A 444 -4.13 22.43 1.78
CA ILE A 444 -5.56 22.54 1.45
C ILE A 444 -5.98 21.30 0.65
N PRO A 445 -6.74 20.36 1.26
CA PRO A 445 -7.28 19.22 0.55
C PRO A 445 -8.09 19.61 -0.71
N PRO A 446 -8.13 18.75 -1.75
CA PRO A 446 -8.87 19.05 -2.97
C PRO A 446 -10.36 19.25 -2.70
N ALA A 447 -11.00 20.07 -3.54
CA ALA A 447 -12.45 20.18 -3.56
C ALA A 447 -13.07 18.84 -4.01
N VAL A 448 -14.18 18.47 -3.37
CA VAL A 448 -14.86 17.19 -3.60
C VAL A 448 -16.26 17.44 -4.13
N HIS A 449 -16.54 16.93 -5.33
CA HIS A 449 -17.82 17.01 -6.02
C HIS A 449 -18.52 15.66 -5.98
N VAL A 450 -19.79 15.61 -5.54
CA VAL A 450 -20.55 14.36 -5.46
C VAL A 450 -21.43 14.13 -6.69
N LYS A 451 -21.31 12.95 -7.29
CA LYS A 451 -22.14 12.42 -8.37
C LYS A 451 -23.27 11.57 -7.78
N TRP A 452 -24.41 12.19 -7.49
CA TRP A 452 -25.52 11.56 -6.77
C TRP A 452 -26.16 10.37 -7.47
N ASP A 453 -26.12 10.33 -8.80
CA ASP A 453 -26.69 9.26 -9.64
C ASP A 453 -25.72 8.08 -9.85
N ALA A 454 -24.51 8.11 -9.28
CA ALA A 454 -23.60 6.96 -9.24
C ALA A 454 -24.13 5.84 -8.31
N ASP A 455 -23.70 4.61 -8.57
CA ASP A 455 -24.11 3.40 -7.83
C ASP A 455 -23.05 2.91 -6.81
N GLY A 456 -21.93 3.63 -6.72
CA GLY A 456 -20.85 3.40 -5.76
C GLY A 456 -21.19 3.82 -4.33
N TYR A 457 -20.17 3.68 -3.48
CA TYR A 457 -20.23 4.00 -2.07
C TYR A 457 -19.96 5.48 -1.82
N ARG A 458 -20.59 6.01 -0.79
CA ARG A 458 -20.42 7.38 -0.30
C ARG A 458 -20.73 7.48 1.19
N LEU A 459 -20.37 8.59 1.82
CA LEU A 459 -20.88 8.93 3.14
C LEU A 459 -22.39 9.21 3.08
N PRO A 460 -23.16 8.87 4.14
CA PRO A 460 -24.57 9.20 4.23
C PRO A 460 -24.78 10.72 4.35
N THR A 461 -25.96 11.19 3.95
CA THR A 461 -26.47 12.48 4.46
C THR A 461 -27.04 12.29 5.86
N SER A 462 -27.24 13.36 6.63
CA SER A 462 -27.82 13.27 7.98
C SER A 462 -29.21 12.62 7.92
N ASP A 463 -30.04 13.03 6.96
CA ASP A 463 -31.36 12.43 6.69
C ASP A 463 -31.32 10.92 6.41
N GLU A 464 -30.25 10.44 5.77
CA GLU A 464 -30.10 9.03 5.44
C GLU A 464 -29.61 8.26 6.65
N TRP A 465 -28.65 8.83 7.38
CA TRP A 465 -28.10 8.30 8.62
C TRP A 465 -29.19 8.13 9.69
N LEU A 466 -30.02 9.16 9.90
CA LEU A 466 -31.13 9.16 10.86
C LEU A 466 -32.17 8.08 10.59
N LYS A 467 -32.31 7.59 9.34
CA LYS A 467 -33.22 6.49 9.01
C LYS A 467 -32.74 5.13 9.54
N GLY A 468 -31.45 5.00 9.87
CA GLY A 468 -30.90 3.78 10.46
C GLY A 468 -31.04 3.72 11.99
N VAL A 469 -31.20 4.87 12.65
CA VAL A 469 -31.12 5.01 14.12
C VAL A 469 -32.26 4.24 14.81
N PRO A 470 -31.98 3.32 15.74
CA PRO A 470 -33.00 2.58 16.51
C PRO A 470 -33.64 3.39 17.65
N ASP A 471 -34.66 2.81 18.28
CA ASP A 471 -35.04 3.13 19.67
C ASP A 471 -33.84 2.87 20.63
N ALA A 472 -33.45 3.90 21.38
CA ALA A 472 -32.06 4.18 21.79
C ALA A 472 -31.52 3.52 23.08
N ASP A 473 -31.57 2.18 23.22
CA ASP A 473 -31.18 1.52 24.49
C ASP A 473 -29.98 0.55 24.43
N LYS A 474 -29.20 0.46 23.34
CA LYS A 474 -28.14 -0.57 23.19
C LYS A 474 -26.91 -0.08 22.39
N ALA A 475 -26.00 0.62 23.05
CA ALA A 475 -24.83 1.29 22.45
C ALA A 475 -23.58 1.17 23.33
N TRP A 476 -22.38 1.26 22.74
CA TRP A 476 -21.11 1.38 23.47
C TRP A 476 -20.83 2.85 23.81
N THR A 477 -21.34 3.33 24.93
CA THR A 477 -21.19 4.73 25.37
C THR A 477 -20.29 4.82 26.59
N SER A 478 -20.03 6.03 27.08
CA SER A 478 -19.32 6.23 28.37
C SER A 478 -19.89 5.45 29.54
N ALA A 479 -21.16 5.06 29.50
CA ALA A 479 -21.81 4.29 30.54
C ALA A 479 -21.34 2.82 30.62
N ASN A 480 -20.88 2.22 29.51
CA ASN A 480 -20.61 0.77 29.44
C ASN A 480 -19.38 0.38 28.60
N SER A 481 -18.76 1.31 27.87
CA SER A 481 -17.62 1.03 26.99
C SER A 481 -16.33 0.71 27.74
N GLY A 482 -16.24 1.07 29.03
CA GLY A 482 -14.98 1.03 29.77
C GLY A 482 -13.98 2.11 29.33
N GLY A 483 -14.44 3.14 28.62
CA GLY A 483 -13.59 4.22 28.12
C GLY A 483 -12.82 3.86 26.85
N ARG A 484 -13.27 2.86 26.09
CA ARG A 484 -12.63 2.39 24.85
C ARG A 484 -13.64 1.91 23.79
N THR A 485 -13.23 1.83 22.53
CA THR A 485 -14.02 1.20 21.46
C THR A 485 -14.07 -0.32 21.61
N HIS A 486 -15.03 -0.91 20.91
CA HIS A 486 -15.28 -2.35 20.84
C HIS A 486 -15.38 -2.82 19.39
N GLU A 487 -15.26 -4.13 19.17
CA GLU A 487 -15.43 -4.71 17.83
C GLU A 487 -16.79 -4.32 17.25
N THR A 488 -16.82 -3.94 15.97
CA THR A 488 -18.04 -3.51 15.32
C THR A 488 -19.07 -4.64 15.27
N GLY A 489 -20.34 -4.31 15.46
CA GLY A 489 -21.43 -5.29 15.48
C GLY A 489 -21.61 -6.05 16.79
N THR A 490 -20.82 -5.76 17.83
CA THR A 490 -20.95 -6.42 19.15
C THR A 490 -21.95 -5.74 20.07
N SER A 491 -22.30 -4.48 19.82
CA SER A 491 -23.48 -3.90 20.46
C SER A 491 -24.73 -4.67 20.02
N PRO A 492 -25.73 -4.87 20.89
CA PRO A 492 -26.95 -5.53 20.47
C PRO A 492 -27.61 -4.77 19.31
N ALA A 493 -27.96 -5.50 18.24
CA ALA A 493 -28.55 -4.90 17.06
C ALA A 493 -29.81 -4.06 17.38
N SER A 494 -29.91 -2.93 16.70
CA SER A 494 -31.16 -2.23 16.39
C SER A 494 -32.23 -3.20 15.88
N VAL A 495 -33.52 -2.91 16.12
CA VAL A 495 -34.64 -3.63 15.50
C VAL A 495 -34.53 -3.65 13.97
N SER A 496 -33.83 -2.66 13.39
CA SER A 496 -33.56 -2.52 11.95
C SER A 496 -32.29 -3.24 11.47
N GLY A 497 -31.57 -3.95 12.34
CA GLY A 497 -30.37 -4.73 11.99
C GLY A 497 -29.07 -3.93 11.85
N PHE A 498 -29.07 -2.66 12.29
CA PHE A 498 -27.88 -1.82 12.41
C PHE A 498 -27.25 -1.96 13.80
N HIS A 499 -25.94 -1.77 13.87
CA HIS A 499 -25.18 -1.75 15.11
C HIS A 499 -24.40 -0.43 15.18
N ASP A 500 -24.10 0.00 16.41
CA ASP A 500 -23.12 1.06 16.68
C ASP A 500 -23.41 2.40 15.97
N LEU A 501 -24.66 2.64 15.54
CA LEU A 501 -25.09 3.98 15.10
C LEU A 501 -25.09 4.96 16.28
N ILE A 502 -25.17 4.45 17.49
CA ILE A 502 -25.04 5.22 18.71
C ILE A 502 -23.84 4.65 19.47
N GLY A 503 -22.94 5.53 19.91
CA GLY A 503 -21.73 5.15 20.63
C GLY A 503 -20.69 4.48 19.74
N ASN A 504 -19.72 3.81 20.38
CA ASN A 504 -18.52 3.23 19.80
C ASN A 504 -17.64 4.30 19.13
N ALA A 505 -17.94 4.74 17.91
CA ALA A 505 -17.25 5.86 17.26
C ALA A 505 -18.25 6.83 16.62
N TRP A 506 -17.90 8.12 16.64
CA TRP A 506 -18.60 9.12 15.85
C TRP A 506 -18.43 8.81 14.36
N GLU A 507 -19.42 9.16 13.54
CA GLU A 507 -19.41 8.81 12.12
C GLU A 507 -19.41 10.05 11.22
N TYR A 508 -18.48 10.10 10.27
CA TYR A 508 -18.45 11.14 9.23
C TYR A 508 -19.71 11.13 8.36
N ILE A 509 -20.30 12.32 8.19
CA ILE A 509 -21.46 12.58 7.34
C ILE A 509 -21.03 13.47 6.16
N TRP A 510 -21.74 13.38 5.04
CA TRP A 510 -21.53 14.25 3.88
C TRP A 510 -21.81 15.73 4.19
N ASP A 511 -22.85 16.00 4.95
CA ASP A 511 -23.53 17.30 5.00
C ASP A 511 -22.64 18.49 5.44
N ARG A 512 -22.39 19.41 4.47
CA ARG A 512 -22.59 20.88 4.53
C ARG A 512 -22.38 21.50 3.13
N LEU A 513 -23.20 22.52 2.77
CA LEU A 513 -23.28 23.34 1.53
C LEU A 513 -23.48 22.68 0.15
N GLY A 514 -24.23 21.58 0.06
CA GLY A 514 -24.77 21.10 -1.23
C GLY A 514 -23.92 20.01 -1.90
N ASN A 515 -23.57 20.20 -3.17
CA ASN A 515 -22.91 19.17 -4.01
C ASN A 515 -21.38 19.23 -3.99
N VAL A 516 -20.80 20.17 -3.25
CA VAL A 516 -19.37 20.44 -3.26
C VAL A 516 -18.88 20.64 -1.84
N CYS A 517 -17.80 19.95 -1.47
CA CYS A 517 -16.98 20.24 -0.30
C CYS A 517 -15.73 21.01 -0.76
N ASP A 518 -15.56 22.23 -0.28
CA ASP A 518 -14.40 23.08 -0.59
C ASP A 518 -13.81 23.64 0.71
N MET A 519 -12.63 23.16 1.10
CA MET A 519 -11.95 23.52 2.34
C MET A 519 -11.55 24.99 2.42
N THR A 520 -11.54 25.71 1.30
CA THR A 520 -11.31 27.17 1.30
C THR A 520 -12.54 27.95 1.75
N LYS A 521 -13.73 27.35 1.64
CA LYS A 521 -15.04 27.95 1.97
C LYS A 521 -15.65 27.39 3.24
N GLU A 522 -15.43 26.11 3.52
CA GLU A 522 -15.97 25.39 4.67
C GLU A 522 -14.86 24.67 5.41
N ARG A 523 -14.67 25.02 6.69
CA ARG A 523 -13.58 24.44 7.49
C ARG A 523 -13.99 23.24 8.34
N THR A 524 -15.26 22.88 8.34
CA THR A 524 -15.81 21.87 9.26
C THR A 524 -16.85 20.95 8.61
N ARG A 525 -16.99 19.73 9.13
CA ARG A 525 -17.94 18.69 8.71
C ARG A 525 -18.77 18.15 9.87
N THR A 526 -19.93 17.63 9.53
CA THR A 526 -20.85 17.00 10.47
C THR A 526 -20.37 15.59 10.82
N VAL A 527 -20.42 15.24 12.10
CA VAL A 527 -20.22 13.88 12.61
C VAL A 527 -21.36 13.54 13.58
N LEU A 528 -21.89 12.32 13.54
CA LEU A 528 -23.07 11.91 14.33
C LEU A 528 -22.83 10.62 15.12
N GLY A 529 -23.69 10.33 16.10
CA GLY A 529 -23.76 9.04 16.82
C GLY A 529 -23.25 9.00 18.26
N GLY A 530 -22.33 9.89 18.64
CA GLY A 530 -21.60 9.72 19.91
C GLY A 530 -20.45 8.73 19.79
N ASP A 531 -19.66 8.55 20.85
CA ASP A 531 -18.58 7.58 20.91
C ASP A 531 -18.54 6.84 22.26
N TYR A 532 -17.49 6.09 22.47
CA TYR A 532 -17.19 5.37 23.70
C TYR A 532 -16.95 6.26 24.96
N ARG A 533 -16.73 7.58 24.83
CA ARG A 533 -16.45 8.51 25.95
C ARG A 533 -17.55 9.52 26.21
N TYR A 534 -18.42 9.74 25.23
CA TYR A 534 -19.48 10.72 25.31
C TYR A 534 -20.86 10.03 25.29
N PRO A 535 -21.89 10.67 25.87
CA PRO A 535 -23.22 10.07 25.91
C PRO A 535 -23.80 9.90 24.49
N ALA A 536 -24.73 8.96 24.35
CA ALA A 536 -25.52 8.75 23.14
C ALA A 536 -26.19 10.06 22.67
N VAL A 537 -25.88 10.50 21.46
CA VAL A 537 -26.55 11.65 20.83
C VAL A 537 -27.30 11.17 19.59
N VAL A 538 -28.63 11.05 19.71
CA VAL A 538 -29.55 10.65 18.62
C VAL A 538 -30.12 11.83 17.84
N SER A 539 -29.83 13.06 18.26
CA SER A 539 -30.26 14.30 17.60
C SER A 539 -29.25 14.79 16.56
N GLU A 540 -29.63 15.75 15.70
CA GLU A 540 -28.77 16.47 14.73
C GLU A 540 -27.60 17.28 15.34
N VAL A 541 -27.12 16.91 16.53
CA VAL A 541 -26.10 17.67 17.23
C VAL A 541 -24.75 17.01 16.96
N SER A 542 -23.99 17.66 16.09
CA SER A 542 -22.60 17.30 15.79
C SER A 542 -21.72 17.35 17.04
N ALA A 543 -20.70 16.48 17.12
CA ALA A 543 -19.74 16.40 18.22
C ALA A 543 -19.02 17.72 18.57
N LEU A 544 -19.01 18.67 17.63
CA LEU A 544 -18.50 20.03 17.81
C LEU A 544 -19.61 21.03 17.50
N PRO A 545 -19.75 22.14 18.26
CA PRO A 545 -20.71 23.20 17.94
C PRO A 545 -20.51 23.75 16.52
N SER A 546 -19.27 23.64 16.02
CA SER A 546 -18.82 24.05 14.71
C SER A 546 -18.61 22.90 13.70
N GLY A 547 -18.60 21.62 14.11
CA GLY A 547 -18.21 20.45 13.29
C GLY A 547 -16.71 20.11 13.29
N GLU A 548 -16.34 18.90 12.86
CA GLU A 548 -14.95 18.38 12.80
C GLU A 548 -14.16 19.00 11.66
N ILE A 549 -12.87 19.30 11.86
CA ILE A 549 -12.00 19.79 10.79
C ILE A 549 -11.59 18.61 9.90
N PRO A 550 -12.04 18.56 8.62
CA PRO A 550 -11.84 17.42 7.74
C PRO A 550 -10.43 16.89 7.69
N SER A 551 -9.43 17.79 7.68
CA SER A 551 -8.01 17.48 7.50
C SER A 551 -7.27 17.04 8.77
N ARG A 552 -7.92 17.00 9.94
CA ARG A 552 -7.25 16.61 11.19
C ARG A 552 -7.37 15.13 11.50
N GLY A 553 -8.57 14.58 11.30
CA GLY A 553 -8.90 13.24 11.77
C GLY A 553 -8.93 13.17 13.29
N HIS A 554 -9.65 12.18 13.84
CA HIS A 554 -9.77 12.03 15.28
C HIS A 554 -9.91 10.57 15.68
N TYR A 555 -9.25 10.16 16.76
CA TYR A 555 -9.17 8.78 17.26
C TYR A 555 -10.49 8.25 17.88
N ALA A 556 -11.58 9.00 17.73
CA ALA A 556 -12.93 8.61 18.11
C ALA A 556 -13.94 8.84 16.98
N ILE A 557 -13.45 9.19 15.79
CA ILE A 557 -14.28 9.40 14.60
C ILE A 557 -13.88 8.37 13.55
N GLY A 558 -14.86 7.56 13.14
CA GLY A 558 -14.84 6.67 12.00
C GLY A 558 -15.92 7.05 10.99
N PHE A 559 -16.47 6.07 10.28
CA PHE A 559 -17.54 6.28 9.32
C PHE A 559 -18.25 4.99 8.96
N ARG A 560 -19.43 5.13 8.34
CA ARG A 560 -20.11 4.04 7.63
C ARG A 560 -20.53 4.50 6.23
N PRO A 561 -20.40 3.66 5.19
CA PRO A 561 -20.83 4.03 3.86
C PRO A 561 -22.30 3.70 3.59
N VAL A 562 -22.88 4.42 2.64
CA VAL A 562 -24.15 4.11 1.97
C VAL A 562 -23.96 4.01 0.46
N ARG A 563 -24.94 3.43 -0.23
CA ARG A 563 -25.04 3.43 -1.70
C ARG A 563 -26.48 3.25 -2.19
N HIS A 564 -26.73 3.52 -3.46
CA HIS A 564 -28.07 3.37 -4.07
C HIS A 564 -28.20 2.14 -4.98
N GLU A 565 -29.42 1.61 -5.04
CA GLU A 565 -29.83 0.59 -6.01
C GLU A 565 -29.98 1.19 -7.42
N GLY A 566 -29.16 0.77 -8.38
CA GLY A 566 -29.35 1.11 -9.80
C GLY A 566 -29.02 2.55 -10.20
N GLY A 567 -28.08 3.20 -9.49
CA GLY A 567 -27.75 4.61 -9.66
C GLY A 567 -28.61 5.50 -8.76
N GLY A 568 -28.01 6.50 -8.12
CA GLY A 568 -28.66 7.26 -7.05
C GLY A 568 -29.61 8.38 -7.50
N LEU A 569 -29.65 9.46 -6.72
CA LEU A 569 -30.69 10.48 -6.81
C LEU A 569 -30.46 11.41 -8.04
N SER A 570 -31.45 11.50 -8.93
CA SER A 570 -31.44 12.46 -10.05
C SER A 570 -31.64 13.92 -9.62
N VAL A 571 -32.01 14.14 -8.35
CA VAL A 571 -32.25 15.46 -7.76
C VAL A 571 -31.69 15.44 -6.34
N LEU A 572 -31.07 16.54 -5.93
CA LEU A 572 -30.68 16.81 -4.54
C LEU A 572 -31.73 16.24 -3.55
N PRO A 573 -31.34 15.41 -2.57
CA PRO A 573 -32.27 15.02 -1.53
C PRO A 573 -32.84 16.28 -0.86
N LYS A 574 -34.16 16.48 -0.95
CA LYS A 574 -34.88 17.49 -0.15
C LYS A 574 -34.57 17.17 1.31
N GLY A 575 -33.85 18.07 1.99
CA GLY A 575 -33.27 17.80 3.30
C GLY A 575 -32.00 18.58 3.64
N ILE A 576 -31.26 19.09 2.63
CA ILE A 576 -30.19 20.09 2.86
C ILE A 576 -30.84 21.43 3.21
N SER A 577 -31.55 21.49 4.34
CA SER A 577 -31.89 22.76 4.95
C SER A 577 -30.62 23.31 5.57
N ALA A 578 -30.33 24.58 5.29
CA ALA A 578 -29.31 25.34 6.01
C ALA A 578 -29.73 25.59 7.47
N LYS A 579 -30.25 24.57 8.17
CA LYS A 579 -30.30 24.56 9.63
C LYS A 579 -28.96 24.05 10.16
N ALA A 580 -27.86 24.62 9.67
CA ALA A 580 -26.80 24.89 10.63
C ALA A 580 -27.47 25.83 11.62
N GLY A 581 -27.67 25.38 12.87
CA GLY A 581 -27.82 26.34 13.94
C GLY A 581 -26.69 27.34 13.75
N VAL A 582 -27.04 28.55 13.34
CA VAL A 582 -26.31 29.71 13.80
C VAL A 582 -26.53 29.63 15.30
N TRP A 583 -25.64 28.93 15.99
CA TRP A 583 -25.36 29.30 17.35
C TRP A 583 -24.82 30.71 17.18
N GLU A 584 -25.68 31.70 17.45
CA GLU A 584 -25.14 32.99 17.87
C GLU A 584 -24.13 32.64 18.97
N LEU A 585 -22.94 33.22 18.87
CA LEU A 585 -21.79 33.01 19.75
C LEU A 585 -22.11 33.53 21.15
N ASP A 586 -23.16 33.00 21.77
CA ASP A 586 -23.73 33.43 23.04
C ASP A 586 -23.11 32.63 24.20
N GLY A 587 -22.04 31.88 23.92
CA GLY A 587 -21.04 31.52 24.91
C GLY A 587 -21.25 30.23 25.69
N LYS A 588 -22.07 29.26 25.24
CA LYS A 588 -22.10 27.93 25.86
C LYS A 588 -22.17 26.79 24.83
N ALA A 589 -21.02 26.19 24.57
CA ALA A 589 -20.89 24.87 23.97
C ALA A 589 -21.59 23.80 24.86
N PRO A 590 -22.26 22.77 24.30
CA PRO A 590 -22.73 21.62 25.08
C PRO A 590 -21.62 21.02 25.94
N ALA A 591 -21.92 20.50 27.13
CA ALA A 591 -20.92 19.97 28.06
C ALA A 591 -20.11 18.76 27.54
N TRP A 592 -20.55 18.16 26.43
CA TRP A 592 -19.93 17.00 25.79
C TRP A 592 -19.31 17.33 24.43
N THR A 593 -19.28 18.61 24.03
CA THR A 593 -18.46 19.00 22.88
C THR A 593 -17.08 18.44 23.09
N PHE A 594 -16.41 17.98 22.03
CA PHE A 594 -14.97 17.89 22.12
C PHE A 594 -14.54 19.29 22.55
N GLU A 595 -14.17 19.43 23.82
CA GLU A 595 -13.15 20.36 24.17
C GLU A 595 -12.08 20.01 23.13
N SER A 596 -11.87 20.91 22.17
CA SER A 596 -10.61 20.94 21.45
C SER A 596 -9.43 21.18 22.43
N GLU A 597 -9.68 21.08 23.74
CA GLU A 597 -8.82 20.96 24.90
C GLU A 597 -8.49 19.49 25.31
N GLN A 598 -8.99 18.44 24.62
CA GLN A 598 -8.42 17.07 24.72
C GLN A 598 -7.58 16.62 23.53
N ILE A 599 -7.57 17.39 22.44
CA ILE A 599 -6.28 17.80 21.90
C ILE A 599 -5.80 18.81 22.93
N ILE A 600 -4.61 18.65 23.50
CA ILE A 600 -4.01 19.65 24.38
C ILE A 600 -4.42 21.03 23.83
N PRO A 601 -5.17 21.88 24.58
CA PRO A 601 -5.39 23.24 24.13
C PRO A 601 -3.98 23.86 23.95
N PRO A 602 -3.80 25.12 23.56
CA PRO A 602 -2.61 25.80 24.06
C PRO A 602 -2.68 25.80 25.59
N ALA A 603 -2.38 24.66 26.21
CA ALA A 603 -2.08 24.47 27.59
C ALA A 603 -1.05 25.56 27.90
N LYS A 604 -1.18 26.18 29.06
CA LYS A 604 -0.14 27.11 29.49
C LYS A 604 1.20 26.37 29.35
N PRO A 605 2.30 27.04 28.98
CA PRO A 605 3.58 26.35 28.75
C PRO A 605 4.01 25.38 29.86
N ALA A 606 3.56 25.61 31.11
CA ALA A 606 3.73 24.71 32.25
C ALA A 606 2.98 23.36 32.12
N ASP A 607 1.76 23.35 31.58
CA ASP A 607 0.91 22.17 31.42
C ASP A 607 1.37 21.31 30.22
N ILE A 608 1.89 21.93 29.15
CA ILE A 608 2.48 21.22 27.99
C ILE A 608 3.71 20.43 28.41
N LYS A 609 4.56 21.02 29.26
CA LYS A 609 5.78 20.36 29.76
C LYS A 609 5.45 19.12 30.61
N ALA A 610 4.33 19.13 31.33
CA ALA A 610 3.86 17.99 32.11
C ALA A 610 3.33 16.85 31.21
N LEU A 611 2.84 17.16 30.02
CA LEU A 611 2.30 16.19 29.05
C LEU A 611 3.39 15.56 28.16
N ALA A 612 4.55 16.20 28.03
CA ALA A 612 5.68 15.68 27.27
C ALA A 612 6.17 14.33 27.84
N PRO A 613 6.36 13.29 27.02
CA PRO A 613 6.78 11.99 27.51
C PRO A 613 8.12 12.07 28.26
N SER A 614 8.28 11.23 29.27
CA SER A 614 9.59 11.00 29.87
C SER A 614 10.42 10.12 28.94
N ILE A 615 11.65 10.51 28.67
CA ILE A 615 12.65 9.71 27.98
C ILE A 615 13.77 9.45 28.99
N GLU A 616 14.01 8.19 29.34
CA GLU A 616 15.12 7.84 30.24
C GLU A 616 16.44 8.00 29.48
N MET A 617 17.32 8.87 29.98
CA MET A 617 18.59 9.21 29.34
C MET A 617 19.76 8.76 30.23
N LEU A 618 20.81 8.23 29.61
CA LEU A 618 22.08 7.86 30.26
C LEU A 618 23.19 8.83 29.85
N LYS A 619 23.98 9.27 30.82
CA LYS A 619 25.07 10.24 30.60
C LYS A 619 26.29 9.57 29.94
N MET A 620 26.74 10.15 28.82
CA MET A 620 27.86 9.68 27.99
C MET A 620 28.89 10.81 27.79
N GLY A 621 29.47 11.26 28.90
CA GLY A 621 30.44 12.37 28.86
C GLY A 621 29.78 13.70 28.46
N ALA A 622 29.99 14.12 27.21
CA ALA A 622 29.51 15.39 26.67
C ALA A 622 28.04 15.38 26.21
N PHE A 623 27.42 14.21 26.11
CA PHE A 623 26.02 14.06 25.72
C PHE A 623 25.28 13.10 26.66
N GLU A 624 23.97 13.06 26.53
CA GLU A 624 23.10 12.05 27.12
C GLU A 624 22.41 11.29 25.98
N GLY A 625 22.36 9.96 26.08
CA GLY A 625 21.70 9.10 25.11
C GLY A 625 20.46 8.45 25.69
N GLY A 626 19.39 8.34 24.91
CA GLY A 626 18.19 7.59 25.28
C GLY A 626 18.57 6.15 25.58
N LYS A 627 18.15 5.66 26.75
CA LYS A 627 18.45 4.30 27.23
C LYS A 627 17.95 3.22 26.28
N MET A 628 16.83 3.49 25.62
CA MET A 628 16.11 2.58 24.72
C MET A 628 15.71 3.33 23.44
N GLU A 629 15.19 2.61 22.46
CA GLU A 629 14.51 3.17 21.30
C GLU A 629 13.31 4.03 21.74
N VAL A 630 12.90 4.99 20.90
CA VAL A 630 11.64 5.72 21.12
C VAL A 630 10.48 4.75 20.90
N SER A 631 9.69 4.51 21.93
CA SER A 631 8.46 3.72 21.82
C SER A 631 7.38 4.45 21.03
N TYR A 632 6.43 3.70 20.46
CA TYR A 632 5.25 4.29 19.83
C TYR A 632 4.44 5.16 20.80
N ALA A 633 4.29 4.75 22.06
CA ALA A 633 3.63 5.53 23.11
C ALA A 633 4.27 6.92 23.29
N GLN A 634 5.61 6.98 23.30
CA GLN A 634 6.34 8.25 23.37
C GLN A 634 6.17 9.05 22.08
N TRP A 635 6.32 8.40 20.93
CA TRP A 635 6.15 9.01 19.61
C TRP A 635 4.81 9.75 19.52
N ARG A 636 3.71 9.07 19.83
CA ARG A 636 2.35 9.58 19.66
C ARG A 636 2.03 10.79 20.53
N LYS A 637 2.50 10.83 21.78
CA LYS A 637 2.28 11.98 22.68
C LYS A 637 2.84 13.27 22.11
N VAL A 638 4.04 13.22 21.56
CA VAL A 638 4.67 14.39 20.92
C VAL A 638 4.02 14.68 19.57
N PHE A 639 3.77 13.66 18.75
CA PHE A 639 3.12 13.80 17.44
C PHE A 639 1.79 14.55 17.53
N GLN A 640 0.90 14.14 18.46
CA GLN A 640 -0.41 14.77 18.67
C GLN A 640 -0.29 16.26 19.03
N TRP A 641 0.62 16.61 19.96
CA TRP A 641 0.88 18.01 20.30
C TRP A 641 1.46 18.78 19.12
N ALA A 642 2.38 18.16 18.38
CA ALA A 642 3.11 18.77 17.30
C ALA A 642 2.15 19.18 16.16
N GLU A 643 1.22 18.29 15.76
CA GLU A 643 0.28 18.56 14.67
C GLU A 643 -0.59 19.80 14.91
N VAL A 644 -1.00 20.04 16.15
CA VAL A 644 -1.78 21.24 16.49
C VAL A 644 -0.92 22.47 16.74
N SER A 645 0.37 22.26 17.02
CA SER A 645 1.39 23.30 17.19
C SER A 645 2.08 23.70 15.86
N GLY A 646 1.51 23.29 14.73
CA GLY A 646 1.97 23.68 13.39
C GLY A 646 3.05 22.77 12.79
N TYR A 647 3.37 21.65 13.42
CA TYR A 647 4.25 20.63 12.86
C TYR A 647 3.53 19.70 11.91
N ARG A 648 4.25 19.15 10.92
CA ARG A 648 3.73 18.16 9.98
C ARG A 648 4.76 17.08 9.72
N PHE A 649 4.26 15.86 9.59
CA PHE A 649 5.02 14.64 9.35
C PHE A 649 4.60 14.04 8.01
N SER A 650 5.49 13.32 7.35
CA SER A 650 5.21 12.48 6.19
C SER A 650 4.55 11.16 6.60
N TRP A 651 4.85 10.67 7.81
CA TRP A 651 4.38 9.39 8.32
C TRP A 651 3.78 9.51 9.73
N ASP A 652 2.69 8.79 9.97
CA ASP A 652 2.03 8.76 11.29
C ASP A 652 2.84 7.94 12.33
N GLY A 653 3.76 7.10 11.86
CA GLY A 653 4.46 6.06 12.62
C GLY A 653 3.59 4.84 12.92
N ASP A 654 4.21 3.67 13.10
CA ASP A 654 3.54 2.42 13.44
C ASP A 654 4.02 1.85 14.78
N MET A 655 3.17 1.04 15.44
CA MET A 655 3.54 0.25 16.63
C MET A 655 4.38 -0.94 16.21
N GLY A 656 5.70 -0.85 16.38
CA GLY A 656 6.57 -1.97 16.04
C GLY A 656 6.40 -2.39 14.57
N SER A 657 6.44 -3.68 14.28
CA SER A 657 6.31 -4.23 12.93
C SER A 657 4.87 -4.47 12.47
N MET A 658 3.87 -3.81 13.08
CA MET A 658 2.45 -4.09 12.83
C MET A 658 2.02 -3.95 11.36
N ALA A 659 2.72 -3.15 10.56
CA ALA A 659 2.41 -2.97 9.15
C ALA A 659 2.60 -4.25 8.32
N TRP A 660 3.52 -5.11 8.77
CA TRP A 660 3.90 -6.37 8.12
C TRP A 660 3.29 -7.60 8.80
N ASP A 661 2.87 -7.49 10.06
CA ASP A 661 2.32 -8.62 10.78
C ASP A 661 0.92 -8.99 10.26
N SER A 662 0.64 -10.30 10.22
CA SER A 662 -0.68 -10.86 9.96
C SER A 662 -1.63 -10.75 11.18
N GLU A 663 -1.06 -10.55 12.37
CA GLU A 663 -1.75 -10.38 13.64
C GLU A 663 -1.43 -9.03 14.32
N PRO A 664 -1.67 -7.87 13.67
CA PRO A 664 -1.35 -6.53 14.18
C PRO A 664 -1.96 -6.21 15.56
N ALA A 665 -3.02 -6.92 15.96
CA ALA A 665 -3.65 -6.81 17.28
C ALA A 665 -2.72 -7.22 18.45
N SER A 666 -1.70 -8.03 18.16
CA SER A 666 -0.76 -8.52 19.16
C SER A 666 0.36 -7.53 19.49
N HIS A 667 0.41 -6.37 18.82
CA HIS A 667 1.37 -5.32 19.10
C HIS A 667 0.90 -4.40 20.23
N SER A 668 1.86 -3.82 20.96
CA SER A 668 1.59 -2.86 22.03
C SER A 668 2.26 -1.51 21.78
N GLN A 669 1.78 -0.44 22.43
CA GLN A 669 2.38 0.89 22.29
C GLN A 669 3.80 0.99 22.90
N GLU A 670 4.23 0.02 23.69
CA GLU A 670 5.56 -0.04 24.29
C GLU A 670 6.62 -0.59 23.32
N GLU A 671 6.21 -1.07 22.15
CA GLU A 671 7.12 -1.41 21.05
C GLU A 671 7.75 -0.15 20.44
N PRO A 672 8.94 -0.26 19.80
CA PRO A 672 9.57 0.89 19.14
C PRO A 672 8.65 1.47 18.07
N VAL A 673 8.68 2.80 17.90
CA VAL A 673 8.04 3.41 16.74
C VAL A 673 8.80 3.02 15.48
N THR A 674 8.07 2.57 14.47
CA THR A 674 8.63 2.26 13.14
C THR A 674 7.84 3.00 12.07
N CYS A 675 8.14 2.76 10.78
CA CYS A 675 7.51 3.49 9.69
C CYS A 675 7.61 5.01 9.88
N VAL A 676 8.77 5.48 10.33
CA VAL A 676 9.09 6.91 10.46
C VAL A 676 10.33 7.24 9.64
N GLY A 677 10.23 8.29 8.81
CA GLY A 677 11.38 8.81 8.08
C GLY A 677 12.34 9.56 9.00
N LEU A 678 13.56 9.78 8.54
CA LEU A 678 14.56 10.52 9.30
C LEU A 678 14.11 11.96 9.60
N LEU A 679 13.47 12.62 8.63
CA LEU A 679 12.95 13.97 8.84
C LEU A 679 11.77 13.98 9.81
N ASP A 680 10.94 12.94 9.80
CA ASP A 680 9.87 12.80 10.79
C ASP A 680 10.47 12.69 12.20
N ALA A 681 11.51 11.88 12.36
CA ALA A 681 12.24 11.79 13.62
C ALA A 681 12.93 13.11 14.02
N ALA A 682 13.50 13.85 13.06
CA ALA A 682 14.13 15.15 13.31
C ALA A 682 13.10 16.23 13.74
N VAL A 683 11.97 16.28 13.04
CA VAL A 683 10.85 17.17 13.35
C VAL A 683 10.22 16.80 14.69
N TRP A 684 10.09 15.51 14.98
CA TRP A 684 9.66 15.00 16.26
C TRP A 684 10.60 15.43 17.40
N CYS A 685 11.92 15.37 17.18
CA CYS A 685 12.92 15.83 18.13
C CYS A 685 12.81 17.34 18.42
N ASN A 686 12.59 18.15 17.37
CA ASN A 686 12.32 19.58 17.53
C ASN A 686 11.03 19.83 18.34
N ALA A 687 9.95 19.10 18.02
CA ALA A 687 8.69 19.21 18.74
C ALA A 687 8.85 18.84 20.22
N LEU A 688 9.52 17.72 20.54
CA LEU A 688 9.83 17.32 21.91
C LEU A 688 10.68 18.36 22.65
N SER A 689 11.63 18.98 21.94
CA SER A 689 12.48 20.05 22.48
C SER A 689 11.63 21.26 22.87
N GLU A 690 10.75 21.73 21.97
CA GLU A 690 9.84 22.84 22.26
C GLU A 690 8.87 22.50 23.41
N MET A 691 8.30 21.28 23.44
CA MET A 691 7.41 20.83 24.53
C MET A 691 8.10 20.89 25.90
N LYS A 692 9.40 20.58 25.96
CA LYS A 692 10.18 20.57 27.21
C LYS A 692 10.87 21.91 27.51
N GLY A 693 10.79 22.87 26.60
CA GLY A 693 11.39 24.21 26.71
C GLY A 693 12.88 24.28 26.34
N TYR A 694 13.38 23.32 25.56
CA TYR A 694 14.74 23.31 25.02
C TYR A 694 14.80 23.95 23.63
N LYS A 695 16.01 24.35 23.20
CA LYS A 695 16.22 24.89 21.85
C LYS A 695 16.14 23.78 20.79
N PRO A 696 15.41 23.98 19.68
CA PRO A 696 15.42 23.05 18.54
C PRO A 696 16.84 22.80 17.99
N CYS A 697 17.05 21.62 17.41
CA CYS A 697 18.34 21.26 16.79
C CYS A 697 18.31 21.39 15.26
N TYR A 698 17.14 21.35 14.61
CA TYR A 698 17.02 21.34 13.14
C TYR A 698 16.31 22.59 12.61
N TYR A 699 16.81 23.16 11.51
CA TYR A 699 16.39 24.45 10.96
C TYR A 699 16.29 24.44 9.43
N LEU A 700 15.44 25.30 8.86
CA LEU A 700 15.27 25.48 7.41
C LEU A 700 16.30 26.41 6.77
N ASP A 701 17.00 27.21 7.58
CA ASP A 701 17.96 28.21 7.14
C ASP A 701 19.31 28.09 7.87
N GLU A 702 20.38 28.48 7.18
CA GLU A 702 21.75 28.41 7.70
C GLU A 702 21.96 29.29 8.94
N ALA A 703 21.22 30.40 9.01
CA ALA A 703 21.23 31.31 10.15
C ALA A 703 20.50 30.74 11.38
N ARG A 704 19.85 29.57 11.27
CA ARG A 704 19.15 28.85 12.35
C ARG A 704 18.06 29.70 13.00
N THR A 705 17.29 30.40 12.18
CA THR A 705 16.22 31.30 12.62
C THR A 705 14.83 30.68 12.52
N GLN A 706 14.65 29.70 11.64
CA GLN A 706 13.38 29.03 11.35
C GLN A 706 13.50 27.54 11.68
N PRO A 707 13.00 27.10 12.84
CA PRO A 707 12.99 25.68 13.20
C PRO A 707 12.29 24.84 12.13
N LEU A 708 12.85 23.68 11.83
CA LEU A 708 12.24 22.71 10.94
C LEU A 708 11.00 22.13 11.61
N LYS A 709 9.81 22.46 11.09
CA LYS A 709 8.51 21.99 11.63
C LYS A 709 7.71 21.12 10.67
N ILE A 710 7.95 21.24 9.37
CA ILE A 710 7.15 20.59 8.33
C ILE A 710 8.09 19.72 7.52
N VAL A 711 7.89 18.41 7.61
CA VAL A 711 8.44 17.47 6.62
C VAL A 711 7.57 17.54 5.37
N ASP A 712 8.20 17.38 4.19
CA ASP A 712 7.51 17.30 2.91
C ASP A 712 6.25 16.42 3.04
N PRO A 713 5.03 16.98 2.89
CA PRO A 713 3.79 16.31 3.31
C PRO A 713 3.36 15.18 2.36
N PHE A 714 4.29 14.70 1.53
CA PHE A 714 4.08 13.65 0.56
C PHE A 714 4.45 12.29 1.17
N ARG A 715 3.45 11.44 1.44
CA ARG A 715 3.69 10.00 1.61
C ARG A 715 4.27 9.49 0.30
N VAL A 716 5.51 8.99 0.29
CA VAL A 716 6.24 8.52 -0.91
C VAL A 716 5.41 7.51 -1.74
N ILE A 717 4.52 6.76 -1.08
CA ILE A 717 3.61 5.77 -1.69
C ILE A 717 2.51 6.43 -2.57
N SER A 718 2.25 7.73 -2.43
CA SER A 718 1.21 8.45 -3.18
C SER A 718 1.63 8.99 -4.55
N TYR A 719 2.86 8.70 -5.01
CA TYR A 719 3.32 9.13 -6.34
C TYR A 719 2.55 8.41 -7.44
N GLN A 720 1.59 9.13 -8.04
CA GLN A 720 1.17 8.84 -9.41
C GLN A 720 2.43 9.00 -10.26
N TRP A 721 3.04 7.87 -10.65
CA TRP A 721 4.11 7.85 -11.62
C TRP A 721 3.56 8.43 -12.92
N THR A 722 3.72 9.74 -13.08
CA THR A 722 3.37 10.42 -14.33
C THR A 722 4.32 9.91 -15.40
N GLU A 723 3.76 9.59 -16.57
CA GLU A 723 4.52 9.27 -17.78
C GLU A 723 5.51 10.40 -18.07
N GLY A 724 6.75 10.22 -17.63
CA GLY A 724 7.79 11.23 -17.75
C GLY A 724 8.78 11.35 -16.59
N SER A 725 8.67 10.57 -15.53
CA SER A 725 9.80 10.35 -14.61
C SER A 725 10.77 9.34 -15.22
N THR A 726 11.89 9.82 -15.75
CA THR A 726 12.98 8.95 -16.21
C THR A 726 13.58 8.16 -15.06
N ARG A 727 13.91 6.91 -15.35
CA ARG A 727 14.48 5.87 -14.48
C ARG A 727 15.91 6.11 -14.01
N ASP A 728 16.47 7.32 -14.17
CA ASP A 728 17.61 7.69 -13.32
C ASP A 728 17.07 7.58 -11.91
N GLY A 729 17.67 6.70 -11.09
CA GLY A 729 17.40 6.47 -9.66
C GLY A 729 17.43 7.78 -8.88
N GLY A 730 16.39 8.56 -9.10
CA GLY A 730 16.11 9.88 -8.61
C GLY A 730 15.22 9.73 -7.42
N THR A 731 15.66 8.93 -6.45
CA THR A 731 15.49 9.30 -5.04
C THR A 731 15.83 10.80 -4.85
N HIS A 732 16.65 11.39 -5.72
CA HIS A 732 16.96 12.82 -5.89
C HIS A 732 15.79 13.76 -6.18
N LYS A 733 14.60 13.29 -6.60
CA LYS A 733 13.43 14.17 -6.83
C LYS A 733 12.32 14.05 -5.76
N ILE A 734 12.44 13.06 -4.87
CA ILE A 734 11.60 12.89 -3.66
C ILE A 734 12.44 13.22 -2.41
N LEU A 735 13.54 13.94 -2.60
CA LEU A 735 14.19 14.62 -1.48
C LEU A 735 13.28 15.79 -1.09
N PRO A 736 13.23 16.17 0.20
CA PRO A 736 12.76 17.50 0.54
C PRO A 736 13.40 18.48 -0.43
N LYS A 737 12.60 19.27 -1.16
CA LYS A 737 13.10 20.30 -2.08
C LYS A 737 13.85 21.43 -1.36
N PHE A 738 14.26 21.22 -0.11
CA PHE A 738 14.89 22.16 0.78
C PHE A 738 16.06 21.51 1.53
N LEU A 739 17.12 22.29 1.73
CA LEU A 739 18.21 21.96 2.66
C LEU A 739 17.72 22.22 4.09
N PHE A 740 18.17 21.40 5.04
CA PHE A 740 18.01 21.68 6.46
C PHE A 740 19.38 21.75 7.14
N TYR A 741 19.44 22.49 8.24
CA TYR A 741 20.65 22.82 8.98
C TYR A 741 20.52 22.33 10.41
N MET A 742 21.62 21.84 10.97
CA MET A 742 21.66 21.39 12.37
C MET A 742 22.45 22.37 13.23
N ASP A 743 21.92 22.69 14.41
CA ASP A 743 22.65 23.29 15.51
C ASP A 743 23.09 22.19 16.49
N GLU A 744 24.35 21.77 16.36
CA GLU A 744 24.93 20.76 17.24
C GLU A 744 25.20 21.26 18.65
N THR A 745 25.09 22.57 18.90
CA THR A 745 25.32 23.18 20.21
C THR A 745 24.04 23.38 21.01
N ALA A 746 22.87 23.22 20.37
CA ALA A 746 21.58 23.31 21.04
C ALA A 746 21.44 22.23 22.13
N ASP A 747 20.65 22.54 23.16
CA ASP A 747 20.39 21.67 24.31
C ASP A 747 19.17 20.75 24.13
N GLY A 748 18.52 20.86 22.97
CA GLY A 748 17.39 20.04 22.57
C GLY A 748 17.75 18.60 22.19
N TYR A 749 16.69 17.84 21.95
CA TYR A 749 16.78 16.47 21.46
C TYR A 749 17.12 16.45 19.98
N ARG A 750 17.86 15.42 19.58
CA ARG A 750 18.23 15.14 18.19
C ARG A 750 18.51 13.66 17.99
N LEU A 751 18.61 13.24 16.74
CA LEU A 751 19.17 11.94 16.39
C LEU A 751 20.66 11.86 16.78
N PRO A 752 21.17 10.66 17.15
CA PRO A 752 22.58 10.46 17.44
C PRO A 752 23.44 10.70 16.22
N MET A 753 24.60 11.31 16.42
CA MET A 753 25.67 11.24 15.44
C MET A 753 26.25 9.83 15.40
N THR A 754 26.87 9.44 14.28
CA THR A 754 27.58 8.17 14.13
C THR A 754 28.50 7.82 15.31
N ASP A 755 29.30 8.79 15.75
CA ASP A 755 30.27 8.59 16.83
C ASP A 755 29.58 8.44 18.19
N GLU A 756 28.49 9.15 18.42
CA GLU A 756 27.69 9.07 19.64
C GLU A 756 26.95 7.75 19.74
N TRP A 757 26.34 7.30 18.63
CA TRP A 757 25.72 5.98 18.53
C TRP A 757 26.74 4.87 18.82
N SER A 758 27.93 4.98 18.23
CA SER A 758 29.02 4.03 18.44
C SER A 758 29.52 4.03 19.89
N ALA A 759 29.55 5.20 20.55
CA ALA A 759 29.93 5.32 21.95
C ALA A 759 28.93 4.64 22.89
N MET A 760 27.62 4.71 22.59
CA MET A 760 26.57 4.00 23.35
C MET A 760 26.71 2.47 23.27
N CYS A 761 27.46 1.95 22.28
CA CYS A 761 27.71 0.52 22.10
C CYS A 761 28.98 0.02 22.82
N GLY A 762 29.73 0.86 23.53
CA GLY A 762 30.95 0.47 24.25
C GLY A 762 32.17 0.27 23.33
N ALA A 763 33.16 -0.55 23.71
CA ALA A 763 34.39 -0.76 22.91
C ALA A 763 34.34 -1.96 21.95
N GLY A 764 33.46 -2.93 22.20
CA GLY A 764 33.42 -4.20 21.46
C GLY A 764 32.95 -4.13 20.01
N LYS A 765 33.00 -5.25 19.29
CA LYS A 765 32.49 -5.35 17.91
C LYS A 765 30.96 -5.22 17.81
N TYR A 766 30.28 -5.72 18.83
CA TYR A 766 28.84 -5.63 19.05
C TYR A 766 28.55 -4.78 20.29
N PRO A 767 27.34 -4.23 20.44
CA PRO A 767 26.87 -3.62 21.69
C PRO A 767 27.01 -4.52 22.93
N SER A 768 26.94 -5.84 22.76
CA SER A 768 27.15 -6.84 23.81
C SER A 768 28.63 -7.12 24.15
N GLY A 769 29.58 -6.69 23.31
CA GLY A 769 31.02 -6.94 23.50
C GLY A 769 31.72 -7.39 22.22
N GLU A 770 32.79 -8.18 22.35
CA GLU A 770 33.55 -8.70 21.18
C GLU A 770 32.73 -9.73 20.36
N SER A 771 31.83 -10.45 21.03
CA SER A 771 30.92 -11.42 20.44
C SER A 771 29.46 -11.00 20.62
N PHE A 772 28.59 -11.43 19.71
CA PHE A 772 27.15 -11.25 19.83
C PHE A 772 26.59 -12.10 20.98
N ASP A 773 25.80 -11.49 21.87
CA ASP A 773 25.02 -12.14 22.92
C ASP A 773 23.52 -12.10 22.56
N PRO A 774 22.89 -13.24 22.21
CA PRO A 774 21.46 -13.31 21.91
C PRO A 774 20.55 -12.80 23.05
N ALA A 775 21.03 -12.73 24.29
CA ALA A 775 20.25 -12.22 25.41
C ALA A 775 20.08 -10.68 25.40
N THR A 776 20.83 -9.97 24.57
CA THR A 776 20.78 -8.49 24.46
C THR A 776 20.02 -7.98 23.24
N ALA A 777 19.39 -8.86 22.45
CA ALA A 777 18.82 -8.49 21.17
C ALA A 777 17.56 -9.29 20.82
N TRP A 778 16.57 -8.62 20.23
CA TRP A 778 15.52 -9.27 19.43
C TRP A 778 16.00 -9.37 17.99
N TYR A 779 16.20 -10.57 17.47
CA TYR A 779 16.78 -10.81 16.15
C TYR A 779 16.13 -12.03 15.47
N ALA A 780 16.54 -12.35 14.24
CA ALA A 780 15.95 -13.42 13.43
C ALA A 780 15.74 -14.75 14.17
N GLY A 781 16.65 -15.08 15.09
CA GLY A 781 16.63 -16.35 15.82
C GLY A 781 15.67 -16.41 17.00
N ASN A 782 15.15 -15.28 17.51
CA ASN A 782 14.32 -15.26 18.72
C ASN A 782 13.11 -14.31 18.67
N SER A 783 12.98 -13.47 17.65
CA SER A 783 11.96 -12.43 17.57
C SER A 783 10.59 -12.95 17.12
N ASN A 784 10.52 -14.14 16.53
CA ASN A 784 9.35 -14.65 15.80
C ASN A 784 8.91 -13.71 14.66
N ASP A 785 9.88 -13.09 13.98
CA ASP A 785 9.66 -12.20 12.83
C ASP A 785 8.79 -10.97 13.15
N ARG A 786 8.94 -10.42 14.37
CA ARG A 786 8.30 -9.18 14.80
C ARG A 786 9.13 -8.38 15.81
N THR A 787 8.82 -7.10 15.95
CA THR A 787 9.31 -6.26 17.06
C THR A 787 8.70 -6.66 18.40
N HIS A 788 9.32 -6.16 19.47
CA HIS A 788 8.94 -6.39 20.86
C HIS A 788 9.02 -5.11 21.68
N PRO A 789 8.37 -5.06 22.87
CA PRO A 789 8.44 -3.89 23.74
C PRO A 789 9.88 -3.52 24.07
N VAL A 790 10.19 -2.23 24.06
CA VAL A 790 11.54 -1.71 24.29
C VAL A 790 12.04 -2.07 25.70
N GLY A 791 13.34 -2.31 25.85
CA GLY A 791 13.99 -2.58 27.13
C GLY A 791 13.72 -3.95 27.74
N LYS A 792 13.08 -4.88 27.01
CA LYS A 792 12.79 -6.24 27.53
C LYS A 792 13.98 -7.18 27.48
N MET A 793 14.93 -6.94 26.58
CA MET A 793 16.18 -7.69 26.53
C MET A 793 17.19 -7.16 27.55
N LYS A 794 18.21 -7.96 27.83
CA LYS A 794 19.29 -7.58 28.76
C LYS A 794 20.02 -6.35 28.23
N ALA A 795 20.23 -5.36 29.10
CA ALA A 795 21.04 -4.18 28.78
C ALA A 795 22.49 -4.54 28.45
N THR A 796 23.14 -3.69 27.64
CA THR A 796 24.60 -3.72 27.45
C THR A 796 25.32 -3.42 28.77
N GLY A 797 26.64 -3.67 28.82
CA GLY A 797 27.46 -3.43 30.02
C GLY A 797 27.47 -1.97 30.50
N ILE A 798 26.97 -1.03 29.69
CA ILE A 798 26.85 0.39 30.01
C ILE A 798 25.38 0.86 30.14
N GLY A 799 24.43 -0.08 30.20
CA GLY A 799 23.04 0.18 30.62
C GLY A 799 22.04 0.48 29.51
N PHE A 800 22.46 0.52 28.25
CA PHE A 800 21.56 0.73 27.11
C PHE A 800 20.90 -0.59 26.69
N HIS A 801 19.66 -0.53 26.22
CA HIS A 801 18.94 -1.67 25.65
C HIS A 801 18.80 -1.52 24.13
N ASP A 802 18.59 -2.65 23.46
CA ASP A 802 18.14 -2.72 22.06
C ASP A 802 19.05 -2.03 21.05
N LEU A 803 20.33 -1.78 21.40
CA LEU A 803 21.33 -1.31 20.44
C LEU A 803 21.68 -2.37 19.39
N SER A 804 21.32 -3.64 19.66
CA SER A 804 21.34 -4.74 18.71
C SER A 804 19.94 -5.29 18.53
N GLY A 805 19.45 -5.37 17.29
CA GLY A 805 18.15 -5.96 17.00
C GLY A 805 16.97 -5.05 17.39
N ASN A 806 15.78 -5.65 17.50
CA ASN A 806 14.47 -4.97 17.58
C ASN A 806 14.21 -4.08 16.36
N VAL A 807 14.74 -2.86 16.30
CA VAL A 807 14.72 -2.05 15.08
C VAL A 807 16.08 -1.44 14.77
N PHE A 808 16.36 -1.26 13.48
CA PHE A 808 17.42 -0.35 13.08
C PHE A 808 17.14 1.05 13.63
N GLU A 809 18.20 1.79 13.90
CA GLU A 809 18.10 3.14 14.43
C GLU A 809 18.68 4.17 13.47
N TRP A 810 17.91 5.21 13.22
CA TRP A 810 18.40 6.39 12.53
C TRP A 810 19.57 7.07 13.25
N ALA A 811 20.64 7.31 12.51
CA ALA A 811 21.80 8.09 12.93
C ALA A 811 22.26 9.05 11.82
N ILE A 812 22.96 10.12 12.22
CA ILE A 812 23.48 11.14 11.32
C ILE A 812 25.01 11.02 11.22
N ALA A 813 25.51 10.83 10.00
CA ALA A 813 26.94 10.87 9.70
C ALA A 813 27.34 12.22 9.11
N LYS A 814 28.41 12.84 9.61
CA LYS A 814 28.97 14.06 8.98
C LYS A 814 29.65 13.74 7.66
N ALA A 815 29.32 14.49 6.61
CA ALA A 815 30.03 14.43 5.34
C ALA A 815 31.03 15.59 5.23
N LYS A 816 32.26 15.30 4.79
CA LYS A 816 33.31 16.32 4.59
C LYS A 816 33.02 17.25 3.43
N THR A 817 32.24 16.79 2.47
CA THR A 817 31.76 17.52 1.30
C THR A 817 30.25 17.34 1.22
N PRO A 818 29.50 18.34 0.74
CA PRO A 818 28.07 18.17 0.55
C PRO A 818 27.84 17.00 -0.41
N ASN A 819 26.83 16.20 -0.11
CA ASN A 819 26.42 15.10 -0.96
C ASN A 819 26.10 15.67 -2.35
N PRO A 820 26.77 15.23 -3.43
CA PRO A 820 26.65 15.83 -4.75
C PRO A 820 25.24 15.69 -5.35
N LYS A 821 24.41 14.81 -4.78
CA LYS A 821 23.01 14.57 -5.19
C LYS A 821 22.00 15.41 -4.40
N THR A 822 22.25 15.63 -3.10
CA THR A 822 21.29 16.30 -2.20
C THR A 822 21.72 17.69 -1.76
N GLY A 823 22.99 18.06 -1.96
CA GLY A 823 23.60 19.28 -1.42
C GLY A 823 23.82 19.26 0.09
N MET A 824 23.44 18.20 0.80
CA MET A 824 23.50 18.14 2.26
C MET A 824 24.89 17.75 2.78
N PHE A 825 25.31 18.34 3.90
CA PHE A 825 26.58 18.04 4.58
C PHE A 825 26.50 16.85 5.56
N PHE A 826 25.41 16.10 5.52
CA PHE A 826 25.22 14.93 6.36
C PHE A 826 24.75 13.74 5.50
N ASN A 827 25.24 12.55 5.82
CA ASN A 827 24.77 11.28 5.29
C ASN A 827 23.89 10.60 6.35
N LEU A 828 22.89 9.86 5.89
CA LEU A 828 21.98 9.12 6.76
C LEU A 828 22.55 7.72 7.00
N GLU A 829 22.39 7.20 8.22
CA GLU A 829 22.77 5.83 8.55
C GLU A 829 21.65 5.14 9.33
N ALA A 830 21.47 3.85 9.05
CA ALA A 830 20.70 2.93 9.87
C ALA A 830 21.68 1.97 10.56
N ARG A 831 21.51 1.77 11.87
CA ARG A 831 22.48 1.04 12.73
C ARG A 831 21.78 0.07 13.68
N GLY A 832 22.51 -0.91 14.20
CA GLY A 832 22.05 -1.81 15.26
C GLY A 832 21.35 -3.10 14.81
N GLY A 833 20.78 -3.13 13.61
CA GLY A 833 20.01 -4.29 13.14
C GLY A 833 18.59 -4.30 13.66
N SER A 834 17.81 -5.25 13.20
CA SER A 834 16.38 -5.37 13.47
C SER A 834 16.01 -6.74 14.02
N PHE A 835 14.73 -6.93 14.35
CA PHE A 835 14.13 -8.21 14.65
C PHE A 835 14.29 -9.27 13.55
N ARG A 836 14.66 -8.88 12.31
CA ARG A 836 14.94 -9.82 11.20
C ARG A 836 16.42 -9.96 10.87
N SER A 837 17.30 -9.26 11.57
CA SER A 837 18.73 -9.35 11.32
C SER A 837 19.30 -10.70 11.77
N ASP A 838 20.15 -11.30 10.95
CA ASP A 838 20.87 -12.54 11.31
C ASP A 838 22.04 -12.27 12.26
N ASP A 839 22.46 -13.31 12.98
CA ASP A 839 23.57 -13.31 13.93
C ASP A 839 24.91 -13.72 13.32
N LYS A 840 24.96 -13.93 12.00
CA LYS A 840 26.15 -14.43 11.31
C LYS A 840 27.15 -13.33 10.98
N SER A 841 26.73 -12.06 11.08
CA SER A 841 27.56 -10.91 10.69
C SER A 841 27.48 -9.73 11.66
N PRO A 842 28.61 -9.09 11.99
CA PRO A 842 28.62 -7.81 12.70
C PRO A 842 28.09 -6.64 11.87
N LYS A 843 27.81 -6.86 10.58
CA LYS A 843 27.24 -5.83 9.70
C LYS A 843 25.74 -5.64 9.91
N THR A 844 25.07 -6.64 10.47
CA THR A 844 23.62 -6.63 10.70
C THR A 844 23.32 -6.23 12.15
N LEU A 845 23.93 -6.88 13.14
CA LEU A 845 23.65 -6.62 14.57
C LEU A 845 24.75 -5.85 15.32
N GLY A 846 25.82 -5.44 14.63
CA GLY A 846 26.99 -4.78 15.23
C GLY A 846 27.06 -3.28 14.95
N LYS A 847 28.22 -2.69 15.25
CA LYS A 847 28.42 -1.23 15.11
C LYS A 847 28.64 -0.73 13.69
N THR A 848 28.67 -1.63 12.72
CA THR A 848 28.91 -1.23 11.33
C THR A 848 27.60 -0.68 10.78
N PRO A 849 27.57 0.53 10.21
CA PRO A 849 26.37 0.99 9.53
C PRO A 849 26.07 0.04 8.38
N MET A 850 24.79 -0.17 8.08
CA MET A 850 24.40 -0.98 6.94
C MET A 850 24.89 -0.27 5.65
N LYS A 851 25.76 -0.91 4.85
CA LYS A 851 26.32 -0.37 3.60
C LYS A 851 25.92 -1.22 2.40
N GLY A 852 25.53 -0.58 1.29
CA GLY A 852 25.52 -1.21 -0.04
C GLY A 852 24.18 -1.71 -0.59
N ALA A 853 23.14 -1.87 0.23
CA ALA A 853 21.76 -2.06 -0.25
C ALA A 853 20.82 -0.90 0.12
N TRP A 854 21.31 0.05 0.92
CA TRP A 854 20.52 1.13 1.50
C TRP A 854 21.19 2.49 1.31
N ASP A 855 22.20 2.59 0.45
CA ASP A 855 22.79 3.86 0.00
C ASP A 855 21.75 4.76 -0.73
N TRP A 856 20.51 4.26 -0.89
CA TRP A 856 19.36 4.90 -1.51
C TRP A 856 18.29 5.33 -0.52
N ILE A 857 18.49 5.13 0.80
CA ILE A 857 17.61 5.67 1.83
C ILE A 857 17.56 7.20 1.63
N SER A 858 16.49 7.65 1.01
CA SER A 858 16.14 9.05 0.95
C SER A 858 15.57 9.45 2.29
N ASN A 859 15.61 10.75 2.59
CA ASN A 859 15.10 11.34 3.83
C ASN A 859 13.63 10.96 4.20
N GLY A 860 12.86 10.41 3.25
CA GLY A 860 11.44 10.06 3.40
C GLY A 860 11.12 8.55 3.43
N VAL A 861 12.12 7.66 3.37
CA VAL A 861 11.90 6.20 3.49
C VAL A 861 11.56 5.84 4.95
N ALA A 862 10.55 5.00 5.15
CA ALA A 862 9.98 4.68 6.44
C ALA A 862 9.51 3.22 6.47
N VAL A 863 10.12 2.38 7.31
CA VAL A 863 9.97 0.92 7.22
C VAL A 863 9.70 0.28 8.59
N PRO A 864 8.99 -0.86 8.68
CA PRO A 864 8.67 -1.58 9.92
C PRO A 864 9.87 -2.11 10.71
N GLU A 865 11.06 -2.08 10.14
CA GLU A 865 12.32 -2.46 10.77
C GLU A 865 13.16 -1.27 11.23
N LEU A 866 12.70 -0.03 11.04
CA LEU A 866 13.50 1.17 11.26
C LEU A 866 12.76 2.16 12.15
N GLY A 867 13.35 2.43 13.31
CA GLY A 867 12.95 3.46 14.25
C GLY A 867 14.12 4.37 14.58
N PHE A 868 14.13 4.90 15.79
CA PHE A 868 15.22 5.75 16.26
C PHE A 868 15.29 5.81 17.78
N ARG A 869 16.44 6.28 18.25
CA ARG A 869 16.61 6.80 19.61
C ARG A 869 17.04 8.26 19.56
N VAL A 870 16.94 8.94 20.69
CA VAL A 870 17.34 10.34 20.81
C VAL A 870 18.60 10.51 21.64
N VAL A 871 19.34 11.57 21.34
CA VAL A 871 20.40 12.12 22.19
C VAL A 871 20.13 13.59 22.45
N ARG A 872 20.81 14.17 23.43
CA ARG A 872 20.93 15.62 23.61
C ARG A 872 22.28 15.95 24.23
N ASN A 873 22.73 17.19 24.07
CA ASN A 873 23.94 17.63 24.74
C ASN A 873 23.74 17.62 26.26
N ALA A 874 24.77 17.20 27.01
CA ALA A 874 24.73 17.25 28.45
C ALA A 874 24.69 18.73 28.86
N VAL A 875 23.69 19.13 29.66
CA VAL A 875 23.64 20.48 30.21
C VAL A 875 24.88 20.64 31.09
N SER A 876 25.75 21.60 30.76
CA SER A 876 26.80 22.02 31.69
C SER A 876 26.09 22.41 32.98
N ALA A 877 26.39 21.73 34.09
CA ALA A 877 25.83 22.10 35.38
C ALA A 877 26.05 23.62 35.58
N PRO A 878 24.99 24.38 35.93
CA PRO A 878 25.09 25.83 36.05
C PRO A 878 26.17 26.28 37.03
#